data_AF-A0A357GWD0-F1
#
_entry.id   AF-A0A357GWD0-F1
#
_cell.length_a   1.000
_cell.length_b   1.000
_cell.length_c   1.000
_cell.angle_alpha   90.00
_cell.angle_beta   90.00
_cell.angle_gamma   90.00
#
_symmetry.space_group_name_H-M   'P 1'
#
loop_
_entity.id
_entity.type
_entity.pdbx_description
1 polymer ?
#
loop_
_entity_poly.entity_id
_entity_poly.type
_entity_poly.pdbx_seq_one_letter_code
_entity_poly.pdbx_strand_id
1 'polypeptide(L)'
;MKNSGEQFLHQKVPSLHTSKPVEHEVVRRRRNDQEASQKPADKLADWLKVLEKTHMGHREDPRVFERIKDFYRKQNVTITLGDIPKSYWNNKAEIMIRQGYGGDLAKSGVQKQVWADENNQEHTDYLFPDEMKEQELAVIISNQKRSLDAWLDYLTSPDALYPTWAKYWSFTSMLKMGKYEKVEAKDEDEDENKVRARFQRRTKTTTSSFPLLNPRALAKTIGVMAAYVEEKTKPKDQRQPAANVSKRLSDQEFQRLLSAEKFSDLYAQFLLEIPEYSTEGLKETRGQWRKFPQGSKPDELVKSLGGYPLEWCTADPDTARTQLQGGDFYVYYSFNEDGQPVIPRLAIRMEGKNKIAESPRGIAPNQNLDPYIHKVLDEKLVEFGVEGEKYKKRLANMERLTFLWENKKQKSANELLIEDLRFLYEFDSKIEGFGYEKDPRIQEVLAGRDPKDDLSTVIRCSRDQISTTKEEALRGEIRYHYGNLNLSGLTTAEGLTLPETIGGYLDLIGLTTAEGLALPETIGGSLDLRCLTTAEGLTLPETIGGYLDLRCLTTAEVTLPETIGGDLDLSGLTTAEGLTLPETIGGSLDLSGLATAEGLTLPETIGRDLYLNGLTTAEGLTLPETIDGDLYLSGLTTAEGLTLPKTIGGNLNLNRLTTAEGLTLPETIGGDLNLNCLTTAEGLILPKTIGRDLYLNGLTTAEGLTLPETIGRDLYLNGLTTAEKQKIIKKYPNLNIV
;
A
#
# COMPACT_ATOMS: atom_id res chain seq x y z
N MET A 1 -28.27 -49.82 -0.86
CA MET A 1 -29.58 -49.40 -1.42
C MET A 1 -29.35 -48.63 -2.71
N LYS A 2 -30.20 -48.82 -3.74
CA LYS A 2 -30.16 -47.99 -4.96
C LYS A 2 -30.52 -46.54 -4.57
N ASN A 3 -29.83 -45.54 -5.10
CA ASN A 3 -30.09 -44.10 -4.94
C ASN A 3 -29.88 -43.51 -3.51
N SER A 4 -28.83 -43.93 -2.80
CA SER A 4 -28.53 -43.44 -1.44
C SER A 4 -28.22 -41.94 -1.37
N GLY A 5 -27.52 -41.40 -2.37
CA GLY A 5 -27.21 -39.98 -2.47
C GLY A 5 -28.44 -39.10 -2.70
N GLU A 6 -29.38 -39.59 -3.51
CA GLU A 6 -30.66 -38.91 -3.75
C GLU A 6 -31.55 -38.95 -2.51
N GLN A 7 -31.52 -40.04 -1.75
CA GLN A 7 -32.19 -40.12 -0.46
C GLN A 7 -31.59 -39.11 0.53
N PHE A 8 -30.26 -38.96 0.55
CA PHE A 8 -29.59 -37.92 1.33
C PHE A 8 -30.02 -36.51 0.89
N LEU A 9 -30.05 -36.23 -0.42
CA LEU A 9 -30.54 -34.95 -0.94
C LEU A 9 -31.98 -34.66 -0.51
N HIS A 10 -32.87 -35.64 -0.55
CA HIS A 10 -34.24 -35.48 -0.09
C HIS A 10 -34.31 -35.18 1.41
N GLN A 11 -33.46 -35.80 2.24
CA GLN A 11 -33.39 -35.47 3.67
C GLN A 11 -32.91 -34.03 3.91
N LYS A 12 -31.96 -33.54 3.10
CA LYS A 12 -31.45 -32.17 3.21
C LYS A 12 -32.38 -31.12 2.64
N VAL A 13 -33.13 -31.45 1.60
CA VAL A 13 -34.10 -30.57 0.96
C VAL A 13 -35.38 -31.36 0.67
N PRO A 14 -36.27 -31.54 1.67
CA PRO A 14 -37.48 -32.35 1.51
C PRO A 14 -38.36 -31.90 0.33
N SER A 15 -38.42 -30.61 0.04
CA SER A 15 -39.21 -30.03 -1.07
C SER A 15 -38.59 -30.21 -2.46
N LEU A 16 -37.35 -30.73 -2.58
CA LEU A 16 -36.68 -30.81 -3.88
C LEU A 16 -37.41 -31.73 -4.86
N HIS A 17 -37.93 -32.86 -4.37
CA HIS A 17 -38.61 -33.88 -5.21
C HIS A 17 -39.97 -33.44 -5.77
N THR A 18 -40.51 -32.32 -5.29
CA THR A 18 -41.75 -31.67 -5.76
C THR A 18 -41.48 -30.34 -6.46
N SER A 19 -40.21 -30.00 -6.66
CA SER A 19 -39.84 -28.79 -7.40
C SER A 19 -40.29 -28.87 -8.86
N LYS A 20 -40.62 -27.72 -9.46
CA LYS A 20 -41.06 -27.65 -10.87
C LYS A 20 -40.14 -28.41 -11.84
N PRO A 21 -38.80 -28.31 -11.77
CA PRO A 21 -37.91 -29.04 -12.66
C PRO A 21 -38.01 -30.58 -12.51
N VAL A 22 -38.16 -31.08 -11.28
CA VAL A 22 -38.28 -32.51 -11.01
C VAL A 22 -39.64 -33.05 -11.48
N GLU A 23 -40.73 -32.34 -11.19
CA GLU A 23 -42.06 -32.73 -11.68
C GLU A 23 -42.16 -32.67 -13.21
N HIS A 24 -41.50 -31.68 -13.83
CA HIS A 24 -41.43 -31.60 -15.28
C HIS A 24 -40.77 -32.84 -15.88
N GLU A 25 -39.69 -33.35 -15.27
CA GLU A 25 -39.05 -34.58 -15.72
C GLU A 25 -39.97 -35.79 -15.61
N VAL A 26 -40.69 -35.92 -14.49
CA VAL A 26 -41.67 -37.01 -14.30
C VAL A 26 -42.74 -36.99 -15.39
N VAL A 27 -43.27 -35.81 -15.72
CA VAL A 27 -44.23 -35.63 -16.81
C VAL A 27 -43.60 -35.97 -18.17
N ARG A 28 -42.36 -35.53 -18.42
CA ARG A 28 -41.64 -35.83 -19.67
C ARG A 28 -41.42 -37.32 -19.87
N ARG A 29 -41.06 -38.06 -18.81
CA ARG A 29 -40.89 -39.52 -18.86
C ARG A 29 -42.20 -40.24 -19.15
N ARG A 30 -43.28 -39.87 -18.47
CA ARG A 30 -44.64 -40.41 -18.74
C ARG A 30 -45.09 -40.16 -20.17
N ARG A 31 -44.78 -38.99 -20.75
CA ARG A 31 -45.11 -38.67 -22.15
C ARG A 31 -44.30 -39.47 -23.17
N ASN A 32 -43.14 -39.99 -22.79
CA ASN A 32 -42.26 -40.78 -23.64
C ASN A 32 -42.34 -42.29 -23.34
N ASP A 33 -43.43 -42.74 -22.69
CA ASP A 33 -43.66 -44.13 -22.28
C ASP A 33 -42.52 -44.74 -21.43
N GLN A 34 -41.80 -43.91 -20.67
CA GLN A 34 -40.77 -44.35 -19.74
C GLN A 34 -41.32 -44.54 -18.33
N GLU A 35 -40.82 -45.54 -17.61
CA GLU A 35 -41.17 -45.79 -16.21
C GLU A 35 -40.84 -44.56 -15.33
N ALA A 36 -41.81 -44.10 -14.55
CA ALA A 36 -41.71 -42.90 -13.71
C ALA A 36 -42.15 -43.19 -12.27
N SER A 37 -41.18 -43.49 -11.40
CA SER A 37 -41.43 -43.76 -9.98
C SER A 37 -42.00 -42.55 -9.24
N GLN A 38 -42.83 -42.79 -8.23
CA GLN A 38 -43.33 -41.75 -7.31
C GLN A 38 -42.48 -41.60 -6.06
N LYS A 39 -41.50 -42.50 -5.83
CA LYS A 39 -40.63 -42.41 -4.65
C LYS A 39 -39.71 -41.18 -4.77
N PRO A 40 -39.58 -40.36 -3.71
CA PRO A 40 -38.79 -39.12 -3.78
C PRO A 40 -37.36 -39.31 -4.32
N ALA A 41 -36.63 -40.31 -3.82
CA ALA A 41 -35.25 -40.57 -4.26
C ALA A 41 -35.15 -40.98 -5.74
N ASP A 42 -36.12 -41.73 -6.27
CA ASP A 42 -36.11 -42.13 -7.67
C ASP A 42 -36.43 -40.95 -8.60
N LYS A 43 -37.38 -40.08 -8.22
CA LYS A 43 -37.68 -38.83 -8.95
C LYS A 43 -36.44 -37.94 -9.05
N LEU A 44 -35.70 -37.83 -7.94
CA LEU A 44 -34.44 -37.08 -7.91
C LEU A 44 -33.36 -37.73 -8.78
N ALA A 45 -33.24 -39.06 -8.75
CA ALA A 45 -32.25 -39.77 -9.58
C ALA A 45 -32.48 -39.54 -11.08
N ASP A 46 -33.74 -39.53 -11.50
CA ASP A 46 -34.10 -39.28 -12.90
C ASP A 46 -33.83 -37.83 -13.30
N TRP A 47 -34.20 -36.88 -12.45
CA TRP A 47 -33.94 -35.46 -12.70
C TRP A 47 -32.45 -35.14 -12.70
N LEU A 48 -31.64 -35.73 -11.82
CA LEU A 48 -30.19 -35.51 -11.80
C LEU A 48 -29.52 -35.99 -13.10
N LYS A 49 -30.02 -37.05 -13.75
CA LYS A 49 -29.53 -37.46 -15.09
C LYS A 49 -29.79 -36.39 -16.15
N VAL A 50 -30.93 -35.69 -16.06
CA VAL A 50 -31.22 -34.56 -16.96
C VAL A 50 -30.28 -33.40 -16.64
N LEU A 51 -30.06 -33.11 -15.36
CA LEU A 51 -29.13 -32.07 -14.94
C LEU A 51 -27.72 -32.34 -15.46
N GLU A 52 -27.24 -33.57 -15.30
CA GLU A 52 -25.95 -34.05 -15.81
C GLU A 52 -25.87 -33.91 -17.33
N LYS A 53 -26.88 -34.37 -18.07
CA LYS A 53 -26.91 -34.24 -19.53
C LYS A 53 -26.92 -32.78 -19.99
N THR A 54 -27.68 -31.90 -19.33
CA THR A 54 -27.80 -30.50 -19.72
C THR A 54 -26.55 -29.69 -19.40
N HIS A 55 -25.89 -29.97 -18.26
CA HIS A 55 -24.73 -29.21 -17.79
C HIS A 55 -23.40 -29.77 -18.28
N MET A 56 -23.27 -31.10 -18.42
CA MET A 56 -22.02 -31.74 -18.85
C MET A 56 -22.06 -32.17 -20.32
N GLY A 57 -23.25 -32.44 -20.89
CA GLY A 57 -23.40 -32.90 -22.27
C GLY A 57 -23.18 -31.83 -23.35
N HIS A 58 -23.11 -30.55 -22.96
CA HIS A 58 -22.85 -29.42 -23.86
C HIS A 58 -21.59 -28.63 -23.48
N ARG A 59 -20.69 -29.22 -22.68
CA ARG A 59 -19.48 -28.55 -22.19
C ARG A 59 -18.54 -28.05 -23.29
N GLU A 60 -18.61 -28.66 -24.48
CA GLU A 60 -17.80 -28.27 -25.64
C GLU A 60 -18.50 -27.25 -26.56
N ASP A 61 -19.73 -26.83 -26.25
CA ASP A 61 -20.37 -25.68 -26.92
C ASP A 61 -20.36 -24.45 -25.98
N PRO A 62 -19.41 -23.52 -26.15
CA PRO A 62 -19.29 -22.33 -25.31
C PRO A 62 -20.58 -21.52 -25.21
N ARG A 63 -21.41 -21.51 -26.26
CA ARG A 63 -22.67 -20.74 -26.29
C ARG A 63 -23.75 -21.37 -25.42
N VAL A 64 -23.80 -22.69 -25.34
CA VAL A 64 -24.73 -23.38 -24.43
C VAL A 64 -24.28 -23.18 -23.00
N PHE A 65 -22.97 -23.31 -22.74
CA PHE A 65 -22.43 -23.21 -21.39
C PHE A 65 -22.52 -21.79 -20.82
N GLU A 66 -22.25 -20.75 -21.62
CA GLU A 66 -22.47 -19.36 -21.17
C GLU A 66 -23.96 -19.08 -20.87
N ARG A 67 -24.91 -19.69 -21.59
CA ARG A 67 -26.34 -19.58 -21.23
C ARG A 67 -26.65 -20.20 -19.86
N ILE A 68 -25.97 -21.29 -19.51
CA ILE A 68 -26.10 -21.92 -18.19
C ILE A 68 -25.52 -21.00 -17.11
N LYS A 69 -24.33 -20.46 -17.32
CA LYS A 69 -23.72 -19.47 -16.41
C LYS A 69 -24.63 -18.27 -16.22
N ASP A 70 -25.13 -17.68 -17.31
CA ASP A 70 -26.03 -16.53 -17.26
C ASP A 70 -27.33 -16.82 -16.51
N PHE A 71 -27.88 -18.04 -16.62
CA PHE A 71 -29.02 -18.47 -15.81
C PHE A 71 -28.69 -18.40 -14.32
N TYR A 72 -27.56 -18.98 -13.88
CA TYR A 72 -27.16 -18.97 -12.47
C TYR A 72 -26.75 -17.59 -11.98
N ARG A 73 -26.04 -16.78 -12.78
CA ARG A 73 -25.68 -15.40 -12.46
C ARG A 73 -26.94 -14.56 -12.21
N LYS A 74 -27.94 -14.63 -13.09
CA LYS A 74 -29.22 -13.90 -12.94
C LYS A 74 -29.99 -14.31 -11.69
N GLN A 75 -29.91 -15.57 -11.28
CA GLN A 75 -30.60 -16.06 -10.10
C GLN A 75 -29.88 -15.74 -8.79
N ASN A 76 -28.54 -15.65 -8.80
CA ASN A 76 -27.75 -15.63 -7.56
C ASN A 76 -26.92 -14.35 -7.36
N VAL A 77 -26.76 -13.51 -8.38
CA VAL A 77 -26.05 -12.22 -8.30
C VAL A 77 -27.06 -11.11 -8.53
N THR A 78 -27.80 -10.75 -7.46
CA THR A 78 -28.93 -9.81 -7.50
C THR A 78 -28.72 -8.57 -6.65
N ILE A 79 -27.50 -8.36 -6.12
CA ILE A 79 -27.19 -7.22 -5.24
C ILE A 79 -27.30 -5.90 -6.01
N THR A 80 -27.92 -4.90 -5.38
CA THR A 80 -28.01 -3.53 -5.87
C THR A 80 -27.29 -2.56 -4.94
N LEU A 81 -27.11 -1.30 -5.37
CA LEU A 81 -26.43 -0.30 -4.54
C LEU A 81 -27.11 -0.12 -3.17
N GLY A 82 -28.44 -0.13 -3.13
CA GLY A 82 -29.22 0.01 -1.90
C GLY A 82 -29.15 -1.22 -0.97
N ASP A 83 -28.69 -2.36 -1.47
CA ASP A 83 -28.49 -3.56 -0.64
C ASP A 83 -27.13 -3.56 0.09
N ILE A 84 -26.17 -2.72 -0.32
CA ILE A 84 -24.87 -2.59 0.34
C ILE A 84 -25.08 -1.86 1.68
N PRO A 85 -24.89 -2.53 2.82
CA PRO A 85 -25.21 -1.95 4.12
C PRO A 85 -24.24 -0.81 4.47
N LYS A 86 -24.71 0.18 5.23
CA LYS A 86 -23.86 1.29 5.71
C LYS A 86 -22.62 0.80 6.47
N SER A 87 -22.77 -0.29 7.23
CA SER A 87 -21.66 -0.94 7.95
C SER A 87 -20.52 -1.42 7.04
N TYR A 88 -20.81 -1.78 5.78
CA TYR A 88 -19.77 -2.14 4.81
C TYR A 88 -18.87 -0.93 4.49
N TRP A 89 -19.49 0.23 4.22
CA TRP A 89 -18.78 1.48 3.94
C TRP A 89 -17.99 1.97 5.14
N ASN A 90 -18.59 1.90 6.34
CA ASN A 90 -17.92 2.32 7.56
C ASN A 90 -16.72 1.39 7.85
N ASN A 91 -16.88 0.07 7.73
CA ASN A 91 -15.78 -0.87 7.93
C ASN A 91 -14.64 -0.64 6.92
N LYS A 92 -14.97 -0.40 5.64
CA LYS A 92 -13.99 -0.05 4.61
C LYS A 92 -13.19 1.21 5.00
N ALA A 93 -13.87 2.25 5.49
CA ALA A 93 -13.21 3.47 5.92
C ALA A 93 -12.35 3.26 7.19
N GLU A 94 -12.86 2.52 8.17
CA GLU A 94 -12.16 2.22 9.42
C GLU A 94 -10.87 1.42 9.19
N ILE A 95 -10.89 0.42 8.31
CA ILE A 95 -9.68 -0.34 7.94
C ILE A 95 -8.62 0.59 7.38
N MET A 96 -8.99 1.44 6.42
CA MET A 96 -8.06 2.38 5.81
C MET A 96 -7.51 3.39 6.84
N ILE A 97 -8.34 3.89 7.76
CA ILE A 97 -7.90 4.80 8.82
C ILE A 97 -6.93 4.12 9.79
N ARG A 98 -7.21 2.88 10.23
CA ARG A 98 -6.31 2.09 11.08
C ARG A 98 -4.97 1.82 10.41
N GLN A 99 -4.98 1.62 9.09
CA GLN A 99 -3.77 1.46 8.29
C GLN A 99 -3.04 2.79 8.01
N GLY A 100 -3.58 3.92 8.48
CA GLY A 100 -2.98 5.24 8.32
C GLY A 100 -3.36 5.97 7.03
N TYR A 101 -4.25 5.42 6.19
CA TYR A 101 -4.73 5.99 4.92
C TYR A 101 -5.98 6.87 5.06
N GLY A 102 -6.24 7.38 6.27
CA GLY A 102 -7.38 8.27 6.49
C GLY A 102 -7.32 9.53 5.63
N GLY A 103 -6.12 10.02 5.30
CA GLY A 103 -5.93 11.22 4.49
C GLY A 103 -6.27 11.00 3.03
N ASP A 104 -5.96 9.82 2.50
CA ASP A 104 -6.30 9.47 1.12
C ASP A 104 -7.81 9.30 0.94
N LEU A 105 -8.52 8.75 1.95
CA LEU A 105 -9.98 8.75 1.98
C LEU A 105 -10.58 10.17 1.93
N ALA A 106 -10.04 11.09 2.75
CA ALA A 106 -10.53 12.47 2.78
C ALA A 106 -10.29 13.17 1.43
N LYS A 107 -9.11 13.00 0.83
CA LYS A 107 -8.77 13.53 -0.51
C LYS A 107 -9.65 12.95 -1.61
N SER A 108 -10.13 11.72 -1.44
CA SER A 108 -11.05 11.09 -2.39
C SER A 108 -12.51 11.52 -2.21
N GLY A 109 -12.77 12.54 -1.38
CA GLY A 109 -14.11 13.12 -1.18
C GLY A 109 -14.99 12.37 -0.17
N VAL A 110 -14.43 11.43 0.61
CA VAL A 110 -15.19 10.75 1.66
C VAL A 110 -15.38 11.66 2.86
N GLN A 111 -16.64 11.86 3.27
CA GLN A 111 -16.97 12.74 4.40
C GLN A 111 -17.24 11.94 5.67
N LYS A 112 -16.73 12.43 6.82
CA LYS A 112 -17.01 11.89 8.15
C LYS A 112 -18.23 12.62 8.74
N GLN A 113 -19.26 11.89 9.12
CA GLN A 113 -20.43 12.41 9.82
C GLN A 113 -20.54 11.73 11.19
N VAL A 114 -20.61 12.52 12.25
CA VAL A 114 -20.81 12.03 13.63
C VAL A 114 -22.24 12.36 14.05
N TRP A 115 -22.91 11.40 14.67
CA TRP A 115 -24.26 11.56 15.21
C TRP A 115 -24.41 10.77 16.50
N ALA A 116 -25.28 11.22 17.41
CA ALA A 116 -25.58 10.50 18.64
C ALA A 116 -26.90 9.76 18.49
N ASP A 117 -26.96 8.52 18.96
CA ASP A 117 -28.22 7.78 19.03
C ASP A 117 -29.09 8.24 20.22
N GLU A 118 -30.26 7.61 20.36
CA GLU A 118 -31.22 7.88 21.44
C GLU A 118 -30.66 7.69 22.86
N ASN A 119 -29.54 6.97 23.01
CA ASN A 119 -28.85 6.75 24.27
C ASN A 119 -27.65 7.71 24.47
N ASN A 120 -27.53 8.75 23.64
CA ASN A 120 -26.36 9.63 23.56
C ASN A 120 -25.06 8.88 23.24
N GLN A 121 -25.13 7.71 22.61
CA GLN A 121 -23.94 7.02 22.13
C GLN A 121 -23.56 7.60 20.75
N GLU A 122 -22.33 8.09 20.62
CA GLU A 122 -21.83 8.60 19.34
C GLU A 122 -21.53 7.47 18.36
N HIS A 123 -21.99 7.66 17.13
CA HIS A 123 -21.75 6.83 15.96
C HIS A 123 -21.06 7.67 14.88
N THR A 124 -20.22 7.01 14.08
CA THR A 124 -19.52 7.65 12.96
C THR A 124 -19.89 6.97 11.65
N ASP A 125 -20.32 7.77 10.69
CA ASP A 125 -20.64 7.36 9.34
C ASP A 125 -19.69 7.97 8.33
N TYR A 126 -19.22 7.15 7.39
CA TYR A 126 -18.39 7.59 6.28
C TYR A 126 -19.20 7.63 5.00
N LEU A 127 -19.35 8.81 4.41
CA LEU A 127 -20.16 9.07 3.22
C LEU A 127 -19.24 9.08 1.99
N PHE A 128 -19.31 8.00 1.21
CA PHE A 128 -18.58 7.88 -0.04
C PHE A 128 -19.32 8.61 -1.19
N PRO A 129 -18.60 9.24 -2.12
CA PRO A 129 -19.18 9.79 -3.36
C PRO A 129 -19.93 8.71 -4.16
N ASP A 130 -21.00 9.10 -4.84
CA ASP A 130 -21.86 8.14 -5.55
C ASP A 130 -21.13 7.43 -6.70
N GLU A 131 -20.23 8.12 -7.41
CA GLU A 131 -19.39 7.50 -8.44
C GLU A 131 -18.53 6.37 -7.86
N MET A 132 -17.92 6.57 -6.69
CA MET A 132 -17.15 5.51 -6.00
C MET A 132 -18.04 4.34 -5.58
N LYS A 133 -19.28 4.64 -5.15
CA LYS A 133 -20.23 3.60 -4.79
C LYS A 133 -20.65 2.74 -5.99
N GLU A 134 -20.90 3.36 -7.13
CA GLU A 134 -21.25 2.68 -8.37
C GLU A 134 -20.10 1.82 -8.90
N GLN A 135 -18.87 2.36 -8.88
CA GLN A 135 -17.66 1.61 -9.22
C GLN A 135 -17.49 0.38 -8.31
N GLU A 136 -17.66 0.55 -6.99
CA GLU A 136 -17.57 -0.57 -6.05
C GLU A 136 -18.65 -1.63 -6.30
N LEU A 137 -19.89 -1.21 -6.57
CA LEU A 137 -20.97 -2.14 -6.90
C LEU A 137 -20.64 -2.95 -8.16
N ALA A 138 -20.10 -2.30 -9.20
CA ALA A 138 -19.68 -2.99 -10.41
C ALA A 138 -18.60 -4.06 -10.13
N VAL A 139 -17.62 -3.73 -9.27
CA VAL A 139 -16.60 -4.66 -8.79
C VAL A 139 -17.23 -5.83 -8.04
N ILE A 140 -18.10 -5.56 -7.07
CA ILE A 140 -18.80 -6.59 -6.29
C ILE A 140 -19.57 -7.56 -7.20
N ILE A 141 -20.36 -7.04 -8.15
CA ILE A 141 -21.15 -7.86 -9.07
C ILE A 141 -20.22 -8.71 -9.95
N SER A 142 -19.15 -8.13 -10.48
CA SER A 142 -18.19 -8.84 -11.31
C SER A 142 -17.54 -10.00 -10.55
N ASN A 143 -17.09 -9.75 -9.31
CA ASN A 143 -16.41 -10.75 -8.49
C ASN A 143 -17.36 -11.89 -8.09
N GLN A 144 -18.62 -11.58 -7.78
CA GLN A 144 -19.64 -12.60 -7.53
C GLN A 144 -19.94 -13.45 -8.77
N LYS A 145 -20.04 -12.85 -9.96
CA LYS A 145 -20.24 -13.63 -11.21
C LYS A 145 -19.07 -14.57 -11.45
N ARG A 146 -17.84 -14.06 -11.39
CA ARG A 146 -16.63 -14.83 -11.69
C ARG A 146 -16.39 -15.96 -10.69
N SER A 147 -16.57 -15.71 -9.40
CA SER A 147 -16.46 -16.74 -8.37
C SER A 147 -17.53 -17.83 -8.53
N LEU A 148 -18.76 -17.48 -8.94
CA LEU A 148 -19.79 -18.45 -9.29
C LEU A 148 -19.41 -19.27 -10.52
N ASP A 149 -18.88 -18.63 -11.56
CA ASP A 149 -18.46 -19.30 -12.78
C ASP A 149 -17.35 -20.31 -12.51
N ALA A 150 -16.39 -20.01 -11.64
CA ALA A 150 -15.32 -20.93 -11.27
C ALA A 150 -15.86 -22.28 -10.75
N TRP A 151 -16.92 -22.25 -9.93
CA TRP A 151 -17.59 -23.48 -9.47
C TRP A 151 -18.30 -24.23 -10.60
N LEU A 152 -18.98 -23.51 -11.50
CA LEU A 152 -19.65 -24.11 -12.65
C LEU A 152 -18.64 -24.75 -13.61
N ASP A 153 -17.56 -24.03 -13.93
CA ASP A 153 -16.47 -24.47 -14.77
C ASP A 153 -15.88 -25.79 -14.25
N TYR A 154 -15.56 -25.85 -12.96
CA TYR A 154 -14.99 -27.05 -12.37
C TYR A 154 -15.97 -28.20 -12.22
N LEU A 155 -17.17 -27.99 -11.66
CA LEU A 155 -18.12 -29.08 -11.42
C LEU A 155 -18.64 -29.73 -12.71
N THR A 156 -18.57 -29.02 -13.83
CA THR A 156 -18.89 -29.54 -15.17
C THR A 156 -17.67 -30.00 -15.96
N SER A 157 -16.45 -29.84 -15.43
CA SER A 157 -15.22 -30.31 -16.06
C SER A 157 -15.08 -31.84 -15.99
N PRO A 158 -14.23 -32.43 -16.86
CA PRO A 158 -13.87 -33.84 -16.77
C PRO A 158 -13.20 -34.23 -15.45
N ASP A 159 -12.56 -33.29 -14.76
CA ASP A 159 -11.76 -33.54 -13.55
C ASP A 159 -12.64 -33.71 -12.30
N ALA A 160 -13.87 -33.16 -12.31
CA ALA A 160 -14.82 -33.33 -11.22
C ALA A 160 -15.53 -34.68 -11.30
N LEU A 161 -14.81 -35.78 -11.03
CA LEU A 161 -15.32 -37.16 -11.04
C LEU A 161 -16.16 -37.50 -9.79
N TYR A 162 -17.15 -36.67 -9.48
CA TYR A 162 -18.04 -36.86 -8.33
C TYR A 162 -19.44 -37.33 -8.76
N PRO A 163 -20.16 -38.07 -7.90
CA PRO A 163 -21.57 -38.35 -8.13
C PRO A 163 -22.39 -37.07 -8.30
N THR A 164 -23.35 -37.07 -9.24
CA THR A 164 -24.16 -35.89 -9.58
C THR A 164 -24.91 -35.31 -8.36
N TRP A 165 -25.36 -36.17 -7.44
CA TRP A 165 -26.00 -35.71 -6.19
C TRP A 165 -25.04 -34.88 -5.31
N ALA A 166 -23.75 -35.24 -5.26
CA ALA A 166 -22.74 -34.55 -4.45
C ALA A 166 -22.31 -33.24 -5.10
N LYS A 167 -22.22 -33.20 -6.44
CA LYS A 167 -22.05 -31.94 -7.19
C LYS A 167 -23.21 -30.98 -6.93
N TYR A 168 -24.45 -31.48 -6.97
CA TYR A 168 -25.62 -30.67 -6.68
C TYR A 168 -25.64 -30.17 -5.22
N TRP A 169 -25.32 -31.04 -4.26
CA TRP A 169 -25.26 -30.69 -2.84
C TRP A 169 -24.21 -29.60 -2.59
N SER A 170 -22.97 -29.80 -3.05
CA SER A 170 -21.89 -28.83 -2.91
C SER A 170 -22.23 -27.48 -3.55
N PHE A 171 -22.71 -27.49 -4.80
CA PHE A 171 -23.08 -26.27 -5.52
C PHE A 171 -24.19 -25.50 -4.79
N THR A 172 -25.29 -26.16 -4.44
CA THR A 172 -26.42 -25.50 -3.77
C THR A 172 -26.14 -25.07 -2.33
N SER A 173 -25.19 -25.72 -1.67
CA SER A 173 -24.67 -25.27 -0.38
C SER A 173 -23.80 -24.03 -0.52
N MET A 174 -22.86 -24.02 -1.47
CA MET A 174 -21.99 -22.87 -1.78
C MET A 174 -22.79 -21.60 -2.11
N LEU A 175 -23.92 -21.72 -2.81
CA LEU A 175 -24.80 -20.58 -3.11
C LEU A 175 -25.35 -19.87 -1.86
N LYS A 176 -25.36 -20.55 -0.71
CA LYS A 176 -25.87 -20.01 0.57
C LYS A 176 -24.74 -19.50 1.48
N MET A 177 -23.50 -19.58 1.03
CA MET A 177 -22.31 -19.22 1.80
C MET A 177 -21.82 -17.83 1.39
N GLY A 178 -21.55 -17.01 2.41
CA GLY A 178 -21.00 -15.66 2.30
C GLY A 178 -19.50 -15.67 2.55
N LYS A 179 -19.00 -14.65 3.26
CA LYS A 179 -17.58 -14.46 3.54
C LYS A 179 -16.99 -15.63 4.32
N TYR A 180 -15.81 -16.09 3.90
CA TYR A 180 -14.96 -17.00 4.67
C TYR A 180 -14.22 -16.21 5.74
N GLU A 181 -14.27 -16.65 6.98
CA GLU A 181 -13.63 -15.97 8.11
C GLU A 181 -12.88 -16.96 8.99
N LYS A 182 -11.63 -16.62 9.29
CA LYS A 182 -10.82 -17.28 10.33
C LYS A 182 -11.09 -16.57 11.66
N VAL A 183 -11.29 -17.36 12.71
CA VAL A 183 -11.59 -16.87 14.06
C VAL A 183 -10.63 -17.54 15.02
N GLU A 184 -9.99 -16.75 15.87
CA GLU A 184 -9.21 -17.26 16.99
C GLU A 184 -10.15 -17.74 18.10
N ALA A 185 -9.98 -18.98 18.53
CA ALA A 185 -10.68 -19.54 19.67
C ALA A 185 -9.68 -19.76 20.80
N LYS A 186 -9.98 -19.23 21.99
CA LYS A 186 -9.30 -19.61 23.23
C LYS A 186 -9.81 -21.00 23.61
N ASP A 187 -8.92 -21.97 23.74
CA ASP A 187 -9.25 -23.24 24.40
C ASP A 187 -9.05 -23.04 25.90
N GLU A 188 -10.00 -23.47 26.73
CA GLU A 188 -9.92 -23.29 28.19
C GLU A 188 -8.86 -24.22 28.84
N ASP A 189 -8.36 -25.22 28.10
CA ASP A 189 -7.51 -26.30 28.59
C ASP A 189 -6.11 -26.40 27.92
N GLU A 190 -5.77 -25.55 26.94
CA GLU A 190 -4.44 -25.54 26.28
C GLU A 190 -3.91 -24.11 26.09
N ASP A 191 -2.61 -23.89 26.35
CA ASP A 191 -1.90 -22.60 26.22
C ASP A 191 -1.73 -22.10 24.75
N GLU A 192 -2.37 -22.75 23.77
CA GLU A 192 -2.30 -22.38 22.34
C GLU A 192 -3.65 -21.89 21.78
N ASN A 193 -3.66 -20.71 21.17
CA ASN A 193 -4.82 -20.19 20.43
C ASN A 193 -5.11 -21.09 19.20
N LYS A 194 -6.26 -21.78 19.19
CA LYS A 194 -6.71 -22.55 18.02
C LYS A 194 -7.44 -21.66 17.03
N VAL A 195 -6.94 -21.60 15.80
CA VAL A 195 -7.65 -20.96 14.68
C VAL A 195 -8.74 -21.90 14.17
N ARG A 196 -9.99 -21.43 14.13
CA ARG A 196 -11.12 -22.07 13.46
C ARG A 196 -11.54 -21.27 12.24
N ALA A 197 -12.26 -21.89 11.31
CA ALA A 197 -12.78 -21.20 10.13
C ALA A 197 -14.26 -21.49 9.91
N ARG A 198 -14.99 -20.50 9.38
CA ARG A 198 -16.41 -20.63 9.05
C ARG A 198 -16.79 -19.78 7.85
N PHE A 199 -17.93 -20.09 7.26
CA PHE A 199 -18.58 -19.22 6.28
C PHE A 199 -19.78 -18.51 6.92
N GLN A 200 -19.90 -17.21 6.67
CA GLN A 200 -21.13 -16.50 6.97
C GLN A 200 -22.28 -16.99 6.08
N ARG A 201 -23.52 -16.71 6.47
CA ARG A 201 -24.68 -16.99 5.61
C ARG A 201 -24.82 -15.91 4.55
N ARG A 202 -25.02 -16.30 3.29
CA ARG A 202 -25.34 -15.37 2.20
C ARG A 202 -26.78 -14.86 2.32
N THR A 203 -26.92 -13.55 2.15
CA THR A 203 -28.16 -12.78 2.10
C THR A 203 -28.14 -11.86 0.87
N LYS A 204 -29.24 -11.14 0.61
CA LYS A 204 -29.29 -10.14 -0.47
C LYS A 204 -28.26 -9.00 -0.31
N THR A 205 -27.79 -8.76 0.91
CA THR A 205 -26.83 -7.69 1.26
C THR A 205 -25.38 -8.18 1.27
N THR A 206 -25.14 -9.44 0.90
CA THR A 206 -23.78 -10.02 0.91
C THR A 206 -22.97 -9.44 -0.24
N THR A 207 -21.91 -8.70 0.10
CA THR A 207 -20.98 -8.10 -0.88
C THR A 207 -19.84 -9.04 -1.27
N SER A 208 -19.52 -10.06 -0.46
CA SER A 208 -18.42 -10.99 -0.76
C SER A 208 -18.69 -11.90 -1.96
N SER A 209 -17.63 -12.26 -2.67
CA SER A 209 -17.59 -13.34 -3.67
C SER A 209 -18.14 -14.66 -3.12
N PHE A 210 -18.55 -15.57 -4.00
CA PHE A 210 -18.86 -16.95 -3.59
C PHE A 210 -17.60 -17.61 -3.01
N PRO A 211 -17.75 -18.60 -2.10
CA PRO A 211 -16.64 -19.33 -1.54
C PRO A 211 -15.59 -19.69 -2.58
N LEU A 212 -14.30 -19.53 -2.25
CA LEU A 212 -13.23 -19.99 -3.11
C LEU A 212 -13.44 -21.47 -3.46
N LEU A 213 -13.31 -21.81 -4.73
CA LEU A 213 -13.20 -23.20 -5.17
C LEU A 213 -11.76 -23.70 -4.97
N ASN A 214 -11.60 -24.74 -4.16
CA ASN A 214 -10.37 -25.50 -4.03
C ASN A 214 -10.68 -26.99 -4.30
N PRO A 215 -10.18 -27.56 -5.42
CA PRO A 215 -10.43 -28.95 -5.79
C PRO A 215 -10.07 -29.98 -4.72
N ARG A 216 -8.95 -29.79 -3.99
CA ARG A 216 -8.48 -30.71 -2.95
C ARG A 216 -9.40 -30.71 -1.73
N ALA A 217 -9.75 -29.52 -1.23
CA ALA A 217 -10.68 -29.38 -0.11
C ALA A 217 -12.07 -29.94 -0.49
N LEU A 218 -12.53 -29.66 -1.71
CA LEU A 218 -13.81 -30.16 -2.21
C LEU A 218 -13.82 -31.69 -2.35
N ALA A 219 -12.74 -32.28 -2.86
CA ALA A 219 -12.59 -33.73 -2.97
C ALA A 219 -12.66 -34.39 -1.59
N LYS A 220 -11.97 -33.82 -0.58
CA LYS A 220 -12.06 -34.29 0.80
C LYS A 220 -13.48 -34.17 1.35
N THR A 221 -14.14 -33.00 1.19
CA THR A 221 -15.52 -32.77 1.65
C THR A 221 -16.50 -33.77 1.05
N ILE A 222 -16.45 -33.96 -0.28
CA ILE A 222 -17.33 -34.89 -0.98
C ILE A 222 -16.99 -36.33 -0.60
N GLY A 223 -15.72 -36.70 -0.55
CA GLY A 223 -15.27 -38.06 -0.24
C GLY A 223 -15.73 -38.53 1.14
N VAL A 224 -15.52 -37.73 2.18
CA VAL A 224 -15.93 -38.10 3.55
C VAL A 224 -17.46 -38.17 3.67
N MET A 225 -18.18 -37.27 3.00
CA MET A 225 -19.64 -37.29 3.03
C MET A 225 -20.21 -38.47 2.24
N ALA A 226 -19.62 -38.81 1.08
CA ALA A 226 -20.05 -39.95 0.29
C ALA A 226 -19.85 -41.27 1.06
N ALA A 227 -18.69 -41.46 1.69
CA ALA A 227 -18.44 -42.61 2.56
C ALA A 227 -19.43 -42.66 3.73
N TYR A 228 -19.69 -41.52 4.38
CA TYR A 228 -20.64 -41.42 5.48
C TYR A 228 -22.09 -41.76 5.07
N VAL A 229 -22.53 -41.28 3.91
CA VAL A 229 -23.84 -41.58 3.33
C VAL A 229 -23.95 -43.06 2.97
N GLU A 230 -22.89 -43.67 2.43
CA GLU A 230 -22.85 -45.09 2.13
C GLU A 230 -22.98 -45.96 3.39
N GLU A 231 -22.21 -45.64 4.45
CA GLU A 231 -22.31 -46.32 5.75
C GLU A 231 -23.71 -46.20 6.36
N LYS A 232 -24.39 -45.06 6.18
CA LYS A 232 -25.78 -44.88 6.64
C LYS A 232 -26.78 -45.83 5.97
N THR A 233 -26.44 -46.40 4.81
CA THR A 233 -27.30 -47.40 4.15
C THR A 233 -27.23 -48.77 4.81
N LYS A 234 -26.20 -49.04 5.62
CA LYS A 234 -26.02 -50.30 6.35
C LYS A 234 -26.85 -50.32 7.64
N PRO A 235 -27.23 -51.52 8.13
CA PRO A 235 -27.81 -51.71 9.47
C PRO A 235 -26.94 -51.06 10.55
N LYS A 236 -27.55 -50.48 11.61
CA LYS A 236 -26.83 -49.69 12.63
C LYS A 236 -25.68 -50.44 13.30
N ASP A 237 -25.86 -51.74 13.52
CA ASP A 237 -24.91 -52.69 14.09
C ASP A 237 -23.70 -52.98 13.19
N GLN A 238 -23.79 -52.65 11.89
CA GLN A 238 -22.76 -52.92 10.88
C GLN A 238 -22.06 -51.64 10.37
N ARG A 239 -22.44 -50.48 10.89
CA ARG A 239 -21.86 -49.19 10.47
C ARG A 239 -20.48 -49.01 11.08
N GLN A 240 -19.55 -48.55 10.27
CA GLN A 240 -18.24 -48.11 10.74
C GLN A 240 -18.18 -46.57 10.74
N PRO A 241 -17.49 -45.94 11.71
CA PRO A 241 -17.23 -44.52 11.65
C PRO A 241 -16.36 -44.21 10.42
N ALA A 242 -16.66 -43.11 9.73
CA ALA A 242 -15.83 -42.68 8.61
C ALA A 242 -14.43 -42.34 9.12
N ALA A 243 -13.38 -42.74 8.39
CA ALA A 243 -12.01 -42.45 8.77
C ALA A 243 -11.79 -40.94 8.96
N ASN A 244 -11.12 -40.56 10.04
CA ASN A 244 -10.71 -39.18 10.25
C ASN A 244 -9.58 -38.81 9.29
N VAL A 245 -9.85 -37.85 8.43
CA VAL A 245 -8.88 -37.32 7.45
C VAL A 245 -8.49 -35.88 7.75
N SER A 246 -8.94 -35.34 8.89
CA SER A 246 -8.55 -34.03 9.39
C SER A 246 -7.17 -34.12 10.05
N LYS A 247 -6.31 -33.14 9.78
CA LYS A 247 -5.01 -33.00 10.45
C LYS A 247 -5.09 -32.21 11.76
N ARG A 248 -6.21 -31.53 12.03
CA ARG A 248 -6.36 -30.58 13.15
C ARG A 248 -7.41 -30.99 14.17
N LEU A 249 -8.29 -31.94 13.85
CA LEU A 249 -9.37 -32.37 14.72
C LEU A 249 -9.10 -33.77 15.26
N SER A 250 -9.41 -33.97 16.54
CA SER A 250 -9.51 -35.31 17.12
C SER A 250 -10.62 -36.12 16.44
N ASP A 251 -10.59 -37.44 16.57
CA ASP A 251 -11.63 -38.32 16.01
C ASP A 251 -13.02 -37.93 16.49
N GLN A 252 -13.17 -37.57 17.76
CA GLN A 252 -14.46 -37.19 18.32
C GLN A 252 -14.98 -35.87 17.71
N GLU A 253 -14.12 -34.86 17.57
CA GLU A 253 -14.47 -33.59 16.95
C GLU A 253 -14.81 -33.76 15.47
N PHE A 254 -14.02 -34.57 14.75
CA PHE A 254 -14.27 -34.87 13.35
C PHE A 254 -15.62 -35.57 13.14
N GLN A 255 -15.95 -36.58 13.96
CA GLN A 255 -17.26 -37.24 13.86
C GLN A 255 -18.42 -36.28 14.19
N ARG A 256 -18.25 -35.37 15.16
CA ARG A 256 -19.25 -34.32 15.44
C ARG A 256 -19.45 -33.40 14.24
N LEU A 257 -18.36 -32.93 13.63
CA LEU A 257 -18.39 -32.10 12.41
C LEU A 257 -19.09 -32.83 11.25
N LEU A 258 -18.72 -34.09 11.00
CA LEU A 258 -19.26 -34.90 9.91
C LEU A 258 -20.75 -35.21 10.09
N SER A 259 -21.17 -35.57 11.30
CA SER A 259 -22.56 -35.91 11.61
C SER A 259 -23.53 -34.72 11.55
N ALA A 260 -23.02 -33.48 11.63
CA ALA A 260 -23.81 -32.29 11.36
C ALA A 260 -24.24 -32.20 9.88
N GLU A 261 -23.51 -32.88 8.98
CA GLU A 261 -23.80 -32.97 7.55
C GLU A 261 -23.98 -31.60 6.89
N LYS A 262 -23.13 -30.66 7.30
CA LYS A 262 -23.08 -29.28 6.77
C LYS A 262 -21.87 -29.14 5.86
N PHE A 263 -22.14 -28.94 4.57
CA PHE A 263 -21.09 -28.72 3.57
C PHE A 263 -20.18 -27.55 3.96
N SER A 264 -20.76 -26.44 4.42
CA SER A 264 -20.01 -25.23 4.80
C SER A 264 -18.92 -25.49 5.83
N ASP A 265 -19.23 -26.31 6.83
CA ASP A 265 -18.38 -26.49 8.00
C ASP A 265 -17.25 -27.48 7.65
N LEU A 266 -17.58 -28.57 6.94
CA LEU A 266 -16.58 -29.52 6.41
C LEU A 266 -15.64 -28.86 5.40
N TYR A 267 -16.19 -28.04 4.50
CA TYR A 267 -15.39 -27.36 3.48
C TYR A 267 -14.49 -26.30 4.11
N ALA A 268 -14.99 -25.51 5.07
CA ALA A 268 -14.17 -24.56 5.83
C ALA A 268 -13.01 -25.26 6.55
N GLN A 269 -13.27 -26.40 7.19
CA GLN A 269 -12.23 -27.17 7.87
C GLN A 269 -11.14 -27.62 6.89
N PHE A 270 -11.50 -28.18 5.74
CA PHE A 270 -10.50 -28.66 4.78
C PHE A 270 -9.79 -27.53 4.01
N LEU A 271 -10.40 -26.36 3.88
CA LEU A 271 -9.70 -25.16 3.39
C LEU A 271 -8.66 -24.67 4.41
N LEU A 272 -8.95 -24.74 5.70
CA LEU A 272 -8.03 -24.37 6.78
C LEU A 272 -6.83 -25.33 6.90
N GLU A 273 -6.99 -26.57 6.42
CA GLU A 273 -5.99 -27.64 6.50
C GLU A 273 -5.21 -27.86 5.19
N ILE A 274 -5.27 -26.90 4.26
CA ILE A 274 -4.43 -26.91 3.09
C ILE A 274 -2.96 -26.92 3.58
N PRO A 275 -2.16 -27.98 3.26
CA PRO A 275 -0.83 -28.19 3.84
C PRO A 275 0.10 -26.97 3.77
N GLU A 276 -0.01 -26.23 2.66
CA GLU A 276 0.76 -25.03 2.35
C GLU A 276 0.59 -23.89 3.39
N TYR A 277 -0.46 -23.94 4.22
CA TYR A 277 -0.73 -22.96 5.27
C TYR A 277 -0.80 -23.56 6.68
N SER A 278 -0.29 -24.78 6.88
CA SER A 278 -0.09 -25.33 8.24
C SER A 278 1.07 -24.62 8.93
N THR A 279 1.16 -24.71 10.27
CA THR A 279 2.28 -24.14 11.03
C THR A 279 3.63 -24.61 10.49
N GLU A 280 3.75 -25.89 10.14
CA GLU A 280 4.94 -26.50 9.53
C GLU A 280 5.21 -25.94 8.13
N GLY A 281 4.17 -25.80 7.29
CA GLY A 281 4.30 -25.19 5.96
C GLY A 281 4.76 -23.74 6.03
N LEU A 282 4.25 -22.97 6.98
CA LEU A 282 4.63 -21.57 7.17
C LEU A 282 6.07 -21.40 7.69
N LYS A 283 6.64 -22.38 8.40
CA LYS A 283 8.06 -22.31 8.80
C LYS A 283 9.02 -22.35 7.60
N GLU A 284 8.60 -22.90 6.46
CA GLU A 284 9.35 -22.81 5.21
C GLU A 284 9.17 -21.42 4.59
N THR A 285 10.14 -20.54 4.76
CA THR A 285 10.08 -19.16 4.28
C THR A 285 10.72 -18.97 2.91
N ARG A 286 11.42 -19.97 2.36
CA ARG A 286 12.03 -19.85 1.03
C ARG A 286 10.96 -19.76 -0.06
N GLY A 287 11.30 -19.01 -1.10
CA GLY A 287 10.38 -18.63 -2.14
C GLY A 287 11.00 -17.62 -3.08
N GLN A 288 10.17 -17.00 -3.92
CA GLN A 288 10.60 -16.01 -4.90
C GLN A 288 9.59 -14.87 -5.04
N TRP A 289 10.10 -13.66 -5.20
CA TRP A 289 9.31 -12.51 -5.61
C TRP A 289 9.01 -12.58 -7.11
N ARG A 290 7.75 -12.35 -7.47
CA ARG A 290 7.35 -12.08 -8.84
C ARG A 290 6.79 -10.66 -8.95
N LYS A 291 7.27 -9.93 -9.94
CA LYS A 291 6.77 -8.60 -10.31
C LYS A 291 5.73 -8.73 -11.41
N PHE A 292 4.60 -8.05 -11.22
CA PHE A 292 3.57 -7.82 -12.22
C PHE A 292 3.62 -6.34 -12.61
N PRO A 293 4.10 -6.00 -13.81
CA PRO A 293 4.34 -4.61 -14.19
C PRO A 293 3.08 -3.76 -14.24
N GLN A 294 3.22 -2.46 -13.96
CA GLN A 294 2.17 -1.47 -14.17
C GLN A 294 1.60 -1.56 -15.61
N GLY A 295 0.28 -1.54 -15.74
CA GLY A 295 -0.44 -1.61 -17.02
C GLY A 295 -0.52 -3.00 -17.64
N SER A 296 0.06 -4.03 -17.02
CA SER A 296 -0.02 -5.41 -17.50
C SER A 296 -1.43 -6.00 -17.39
N LYS A 297 -1.68 -7.09 -18.13
CA LYS A 297 -2.97 -7.80 -18.09
C LYS A 297 -3.16 -8.48 -16.73
N PRO A 298 -4.32 -8.32 -16.07
CA PRO A 298 -4.55 -8.87 -14.73
C PRO A 298 -4.63 -10.40 -14.69
N ASP A 299 -4.82 -11.06 -15.83
CA ASP A 299 -5.04 -12.51 -15.95
C ASP A 299 -3.92 -13.34 -15.30
N GLU A 300 -2.66 -12.95 -15.48
CA GLU A 300 -1.53 -13.70 -14.91
C GLU A 300 -1.46 -13.57 -13.39
N LEU A 301 -1.65 -12.36 -12.87
CA LEU A 301 -1.68 -12.09 -11.44
C LEU A 301 -2.83 -12.87 -10.81
N VAL A 302 -4.04 -12.76 -11.33
CA VAL A 302 -5.21 -13.46 -10.78
C VAL A 302 -5.03 -14.97 -10.84
N LYS A 303 -4.55 -15.50 -11.97
CA LYS A 303 -4.30 -16.93 -12.11
C LYS A 303 -3.31 -17.42 -11.07
N SER A 304 -2.27 -16.65 -10.78
CA SER A 304 -1.27 -17.00 -9.78
C SER A 304 -1.78 -16.99 -8.33
N LEU A 305 -2.85 -16.23 -8.06
CA LEU A 305 -3.51 -16.18 -6.75
C LEU A 305 -4.64 -17.22 -6.63
N GLY A 306 -5.08 -17.79 -7.75
CA GLY A 306 -6.20 -18.72 -7.82
C GLY A 306 -5.97 -20.03 -7.05
N GLY A 307 -7.02 -20.53 -6.40
CA GLY A 307 -6.99 -21.80 -5.66
C GLY A 307 -6.47 -21.71 -4.22
N TYR A 308 -6.00 -20.54 -3.78
CA TYR A 308 -5.52 -20.29 -2.42
C TYR A 308 -6.53 -19.48 -1.60
N PRO A 309 -6.78 -19.84 -0.31
CA PRO A 309 -7.76 -19.19 0.58
C PRO A 309 -7.26 -17.84 1.10
N LEU A 310 -6.95 -16.94 0.18
CA LEU A 310 -6.49 -15.58 0.44
C LEU A 310 -7.67 -14.69 0.80
N GLU A 311 -7.48 -13.80 1.77
CA GLU A 311 -8.41 -12.70 2.04
C GLU A 311 -8.17 -11.49 1.11
N TRP A 312 -7.27 -11.61 0.14
CA TRP A 312 -6.86 -10.54 -0.78
C TRP A 312 -7.92 -10.27 -1.85
N CYS A 313 -8.41 -9.03 -1.93
CA CYS A 313 -9.28 -8.61 -3.02
C CYS A 313 -8.59 -8.60 -4.40
N THR A 314 -7.25 -8.63 -4.45
CA THR A 314 -6.45 -8.71 -5.69
C THR A 314 -6.66 -10.03 -6.44
N ALA A 315 -7.14 -11.09 -5.77
CA ALA A 315 -7.53 -12.32 -6.45
C ALA A 315 -8.68 -12.10 -7.44
N ASP A 316 -9.37 -10.96 -7.37
CA ASP A 316 -10.40 -10.56 -8.32
C ASP A 316 -9.82 -9.69 -9.48
N PRO A 317 -10.03 -10.06 -10.76
CA PRO A 317 -9.46 -9.36 -11.92
C PRO A 317 -9.74 -7.87 -12.08
N ASP A 318 -10.90 -7.38 -11.66
CA ASP A 318 -11.21 -5.96 -11.81
C ASP A 318 -10.44 -5.14 -10.75
N THR A 319 -10.35 -5.66 -9.53
CA THR A 319 -9.45 -5.13 -8.50
C THR A 319 -7.99 -5.19 -8.95
N ALA A 320 -7.53 -6.34 -9.46
CA ALA A 320 -6.17 -6.51 -9.95
C ALA A 320 -5.86 -5.54 -11.10
N ARG A 321 -6.81 -5.32 -12.01
CA ARG A 321 -6.66 -4.35 -13.10
C ARG A 321 -6.45 -2.93 -12.56
N THR A 322 -7.30 -2.49 -11.65
CA THR A 322 -7.18 -1.16 -11.04
C THR A 322 -5.85 -1.00 -10.30
N GLN A 323 -5.41 -2.04 -9.57
CA GLN A 323 -4.13 -2.00 -8.86
C GLN A 323 -2.93 -1.94 -9.82
N LEU A 324 -2.95 -2.74 -10.90
CA LEU A 324 -1.91 -2.72 -11.94
C LEU A 324 -1.93 -1.44 -12.76
N GLN A 325 -3.06 -0.74 -12.90
CA GLN A 325 -3.07 0.61 -13.48
C GLN A 325 -2.38 1.62 -12.57
N GLY A 326 -2.55 1.47 -11.26
CA GLY A 326 -1.97 2.35 -10.24
C GLY A 326 -0.47 2.21 -10.06
N GLY A 327 0.11 1.02 -10.28
CA GLY A 327 1.55 0.78 -10.14
C GLY A 327 1.93 -0.68 -10.32
N ASP A 328 3.21 -0.99 -10.12
CA ASP A 328 3.69 -2.37 -10.07
C ASP A 328 3.05 -3.16 -8.91
N PHE A 329 2.86 -4.46 -9.08
CA PHE A 329 2.39 -5.35 -8.03
C PHE A 329 3.38 -6.49 -7.82
N TYR A 330 3.84 -6.67 -6.59
CA TYR A 330 4.79 -7.73 -6.22
C TYR A 330 4.08 -8.78 -5.38
N VAL A 331 4.30 -10.05 -5.70
CA VAL A 331 3.84 -11.17 -4.87
C VAL A 331 5.02 -12.07 -4.57
N TYR A 332 5.21 -12.40 -3.30
CA TYR A 332 6.13 -13.42 -2.87
C TYR A 332 5.41 -14.77 -2.84
N TYR A 333 6.01 -15.75 -3.53
CA TYR A 333 5.52 -17.12 -3.55
C TYR A 333 6.48 -18.04 -2.81
N SER A 334 6.00 -18.65 -1.73
CA SER A 334 6.71 -19.71 -1.02
C SER A 334 6.80 -20.98 -1.88
N PHE A 335 7.85 -21.77 -1.63
CA PHE A 335 8.02 -23.07 -2.26
C PHE A 335 6.99 -24.08 -1.75
N ASN A 336 6.41 -24.86 -2.67
CA ASN A 336 5.66 -26.07 -2.31
C ASN A 336 6.60 -27.24 -2.00
N GLU A 337 6.02 -28.41 -1.69
CA GLU A 337 6.79 -29.64 -1.39
C GLU A 337 7.72 -30.07 -2.55
N ASP A 338 7.36 -29.73 -3.80
CA ASP A 338 8.17 -29.98 -5.00
C ASP A 338 9.25 -28.92 -5.25
N GLY A 339 9.40 -27.93 -4.36
CA GLY A 339 10.38 -26.84 -4.48
C GLY A 339 9.99 -25.72 -5.46
N GLN A 340 8.72 -25.64 -5.88
CA GLN A 340 8.24 -24.66 -6.86
C GLN A 340 7.63 -23.43 -6.16
N PRO A 341 7.96 -22.19 -6.57
CA PRO A 341 7.46 -20.96 -5.93
C PRO A 341 6.05 -20.62 -6.42
N VAL A 342 5.06 -21.33 -5.89
CA VAL A 342 3.66 -21.22 -6.35
C VAL A 342 2.69 -20.79 -5.25
N ILE A 343 3.11 -20.76 -3.98
CA ILE A 343 2.22 -20.50 -2.84
C ILE A 343 2.26 -19.00 -2.49
N PRO A 344 1.25 -18.19 -2.88
CA PRO A 344 1.23 -16.76 -2.57
C PRO A 344 1.17 -16.54 -1.05
N ARG A 345 2.06 -15.69 -0.54
CA ARG A 345 2.22 -15.51 0.92
C ARG A 345 2.28 -14.06 1.37
N LEU A 346 2.85 -13.20 0.53
CA LEU A 346 3.00 -11.77 0.79
C LEU A 346 2.78 -11.00 -0.50
N ALA A 347 2.13 -9.85 -0.44
CA ALA A 347 1.94 -8.97 -1.59
C ALA A 347 2.27 -7.51 -1.24
N ILE A 348 2.92 -6.81 -2.17
CA ILE A 348 3.22 -5.37 -2.09
C ILE A 348 2.65 -4.70 -3.33
N ARG A 349 1.85 -3.67 -3.12
CA ARG A 349 1.32 -2.84 -4.20
C ARG A 349 2.06 -1.52 -4.25
N MET A 350 2.46 -1.09 -5.44
CA MET A 350 3.06 0.22 -5.68
C MET A 350 2.02 1.22 -6.19
N GLU A 351 2.32 2.50 -5.98
CA GLU A 351 1.67 3.65 -6.60
C GLU A 351 2.71 4.37 -7.45
N GLY A 352 2.54 4.32 -8.77
CA GLY A 352 3.60 4.66 -9.72
C GLY A 352 4.81 3.74 -9.58
N LYS A 353 6.01 4.30 -9.81
CA LYS A 353 7.27 3.54 -9.83
C LYS A 353 7.98 3.47 -8.47
N ASN A 354 7.83 4.49 -7.64
CA ASN A 354 8.74 4.74 -6.51
C ASN A 354 8.03 4.89 -5.16
N LYS A 355 6.74 4.54 -5.06
CA LYS A 355 5.97 4.69 -3.83
C LYS A 355 5.23 3.40 -3.49
N ILE A 356 5.34 2.96 -2.24
CA ILE A 356 4.54 1.83 -1.76
C ILE A 356 3.13 2.36 -1.47
N ALA A 357 2.14 1.78 -2.16
CA ALA A 357 0.76 2.30 -2.17
C ALA A 357 0.00 1.99 -0.88
N GLU A 358 0.23 0.81 -0.32
CA GLU A 358 -0.48 0.33 0.85
C GLU A 358 0.38 -0.64 1.68
N SER A 359 -0.07 -0.96 2.89
CA SER A 359 0.65 -1.94 3.71
C SER A 359 0.74 -3.30 3.03
N PRO A 360 1.91 -3.97 3.06
CA PRO A 360 2.07 -5.32 2.54
C PRO A 360 1.02 -6.26 3.12
N ARG A 361 0.39 -7.05 2.26
CA ARG A 361 -0.71 -7.95 2.62
C ARG A 361 -0.18 -9.36 2.79
N GLY A 362 -0.51 -9.97 3.92
CA GLY A 362 -0.19 -11.36 4.22
C GLY A 362 -1.42 -12.26 4.26
N ILE A 363 -1.21 -13.49 4.70
CA ILE A 363 -2.20 -14.59 4.67
C ILE A 363 -2.84 -14.90 6.03
N ALA A 364 -2.40 -14.22 7.09
CA ALA A 364 -2.96 -14.34 8.43
C ALA A 364 -4.32 -13.60 8.53
N PRO A 365 -5.08 -13.77 9.63
CA PRO A 365 -6.38 -13.09 9.79
C PRO A 365 -6.28 -11.59 9.55
N ASN A 366 -7.29 -11.02 8.90
CA ASN A 366 -7.34 -9.60 8.51
C ASN A 366 -6.23 -9.18 7.52
N GLN A 367 -5.73 -10.13 6.72
CA GLN A 367 -4.64 -9.91 5.75
C GLN A 367 -3.29 -9.52 6.41
N ASN A 368 -3.12 -9.82 7.69
CA ASN A 368 -1.86 -9.61 8.38
C ASN A 368 -0.77 -10.56 7.87
N LEU A 369 0.48 -10.21 8.15
CA LEU A 369 1.62 -11.10 7.93
C LEU A 369 1.52 -12.32 8.85
N ASP A 370 1.95 -13.48 8.35
CA ASP A 370 2.18 -14.62 9.23
C ASP A 370 3.46 -14.41 10.05
N PRO A 371 3.60 -15.06 11.23
CA PRO A 371 4.69 -14.79 12.16
C PRO A 371 6.11 -15.04 11.62
N TYR A 372 6.26 -15.74 10.49
CA TYR A 372 7.58 -16.16 9.97
C TYR A 372 8.06 -15.35 8.77
N ILE A 373 7.18 -14.57 8.10
CA ILE A 373 7.51 -13.94 6.81
C ILE A 373 8.14 -12.53 6.92
N HIS A 374 8.23 -11.95 8.13
CA HIS A 374 8.72 -10.59 8.36
C HIS A 374 10.09 -10.33 7.73
N LYS A 375 11.05 -11.24 7.91
CA LYS A 375 12.39 -11.10 7.35
C LYS A 375 12.40 -10.95 5.82
N VAL A 376 11.55 -11.69 5.11
CA VAL A 376 11.43 -11.62 3.65
C VAL A 376 10.88 -10.27 3.20
N LEU A 377 9.96 -9.69 3.98
CA LEU A 377 9.47 -8.34 3.72
C LEU A 377 10.58 -7.31 3.96
N ASP A 378 11.30 -7.39 5.08
CA ASP A 378 12.36 -6.45 5.42
C ASP A 378 13.46 -6.41 4.36
N GLU A 379 13.90 -7.58 3.88
CA GLU A 379 14.85 -7.70 2.78
C GLU A 379 14.31 -7.05 1.50
N LYS A 380 13.02 -7.23 1.19
CA LYS A 380 12.40 -6.61 0.01
C LYS A 380 12.30 -5.10 0.12
N LEU A 381 12.03 -4.57 1.30
CA LEU A 381 11.92 -3.13 1.53
C LEU A 381 13.25 -2.41 1.29
N VAL A 382 14.39 -3.04 1.58
CA VAL A 382 15.72 -2.49 1.30
C VAL A 382 15.92 -2.23 -0.19
N GLU A 383 15.37 -3.08 -1.08
CA GLU A 383 15.44 -2.88 -2.53
C GLU A 383 14.72 -1.60 -3.00
N PHE A 384 13.80 -1.05 -2.20
CA PHE A 384 13.12 0.22 -2.50
C PHE A 384 13.87 1.45 -1.98
N GLY A 385 15.07 1.28 -1.43
CA GLY A 385 15.94 2.37 -0.96
C GLY A 385 15.24 3.28 0.06
N VAL A 386 15.34 4.58 -0.16
CA VAL A 386 14.76 5.62 0.72
C VAL A 386 13.26 5.45 0.92
N GLU A 387 12.51 5.01 -0.10
CA GLU A 387 11.08 4.75 0.04
C GLU A 387 10.80 3.60 1.00
N GLY A 388 11.64 2.56 0.99
CA GLY A 388 11.54 1.43 1.91
C GLY A 388 11.70 1.85 3.37
N GLU A 389 12.71 2.68 3.66
CA GLU A 389 12.95 3.20 5.01
C GLU A 389 11.86 4.17 5.46
N LYS A 390 11.41 5.08 4.58
CA LYS A 390 10.24 5.94 4.84
C LYS A 390 8.97 5.13 5.09
N TYR A 391 8.77 4.04 4.35
CA TYR A 391 7.63 3.16 4.54
C TYR A 391 7.69 2.45 5.91
N LYS A 392 8.84 1.92 6.32
CA LYS A 392 9.02 1.32 7.66
C LYS A 392 8.70 2.32 8.77
N LYS A 393 9.21 3.54 8.65
CA LYS A 393 8.92 4.62 9.61
C LYS A 393 7.44 4.96 9.66
N ARG A 394 6.79 5.15 8.51
CA ARG A 394 5.34 5.37 8.41
C ARG A 394 4.55 4.24 9.06
N LEU A 395 4.92 2.99 8.79
CA LEU A 395 4.24 1.83 9.38
C LEU A 395 4.35 1.83 10.91
N ALA A 396 5.57 1.97 11.45
CA ALA A 396 5.79 2.00 12.90
C ALA A 396 5.03 3.16 13.58
N ASN A 397 5.04 4.34 12.96
CA ASN A 397 4.29 5.51 13.43
C ASN A 397 2.78 5.25 13.43
N MET A 398 2.24 4.70 12.34
CA MET A 398 0.81 4.43 12.21
C MET A 398 0.34 3.30 13.13
N GLU A 399 1.15 2.26 13.36
CA GLU A 399 0.88 1.21 14.34
C GLU A 399 0.80 1.79 15.75
N ARG A 400 1.80 2.59 16.14
CA ARG A 400 1.83 3.24 17.46
C ARG A 400 0.66 4.22 17.65
N LEU A 401 0.38 5.07 16.67
CA LEU A 401 -0.74 6.01 16.74
C LEU A 401 -2.08 5.28 16.80
N THR A 402 -2.24 4.20 16.03
CA THR A 402 -3.47 3.39 16.07
C THR A 402 -3.67 2.75 17.43
N PHE A 403 -2.61 2.20 18.04
CA PHE A 403 -2.66 1.65 19.39
C PHE A 403 -3.15 2.69 20.42
N LEU A 404 -2.55 3.89 20.43
CA LEU A 404 -2.94 4.96 21.35
C LEU A 404 -4.38 5.44 21.11
N TRP A 405 -4.77 5.57 19.85
CA TRP A 405 -6.11 5.99 19.46
C TRP A 405 -7.19 4.97 19.83
N GLU A 406 -6.92 3.68 19.67
CA GLU A 406 -7.84 2.62 20.07
C GLU A 406 -8.01 2.53 21.58
N ASN A 407 -6.91 2.66 22.34
CA ASN A 407 -6.97 2.72 23.81
C ASN A 407 -7.84 3.89 24.29
N LYS A 408 -7.66 5.08 23.69
CA LYS A 408 -8.51 6.26 23.98
C LYS A 408 -9.99 5.96 23.71
N LYS A 409 -10.31 5.36 22.56
CA LYS A 409 -11.70 5.00 22.18
C LYS A 409 -12.34 3.99 23.13
N GLN A 410 -11.56 3.02 23.62
CA GLN A 410 -12.05 2.02 24.56
C GLN A 410 -12.25 2.58 25.98
N LYS A 411 -11.95 3.88 26.21
CA LYS A 411 -11.94 4.51 27.55
C LYS A 411 -11.10 3.70 28.56
N SER A 412 -10.06 3.00 28.08
CA SER A 412 -9.13 2.30 28.95
C SER A 412 -8.45 3.33 29.84
N ALA A 413 -8.43 3.13 31.16
CA ALA A 413 -7.86 4.05 32.14
C ALA A 413 -6.32 4.14 32.09
N ASN A 414 -5.67 3.67 31.03
CA ASN A 414 -4.23 3.79 30.86
C ASN A 414 -3.89 5.26 30.61
N GLU A 415 -3.23 5.89 31.57
CA GLU A 415 -2.60 7.19 31.38
C GLU A 415 -1.52 7.08 30.29
N LEU A 416 -1.38 8.13 29.48
CA LEU A 416 -0.31 8.21 28.49
C LEU A 416 1.03 8.24 29.21
N LEU A 417 1.94 7.35 28.82
CA LEU A 417 3.31 7.35 29.33
C LEU A 417 4.07 8.57 28.79
N ILE A 418 5.20 8.91 29.40
CA ILE A 418 6.06 10.00 28.92
C ILE A 418 6.46 9.76 27.46
N GLU A 419 6.77 8.52 27.11
CA GLU A 419 7.13 8.11 25.75
C GLU A 419 5.97 8.32 24.77
N ASP A 420 4.72 8.17 25.22
CA ASP A 420 3.54 8.40 24.38
C ASP A 420 3.29 9.89 24.17
N LEU A 421 3.50 10.71 25.21
CA LEU A 421 3.45 12.16 25.09
C LEU A 421 4.57 12.65 24.15
N ARG A 422 5.80 12.17 24.31
CA ARG A 422 6.91 12.49 23.39
C ARG A 422 6.58 12.17 21.95
N PHE A 423 5.97 11.00 21.71
CA PHE A 423 5.51 10.61 20.39
C PHE A 423 4.40 11.53 19.86
N LEU A 424 3.32 11.74 20.62
CA LEU A 424 2.15 12.53 20.19
C LEU A 424 2.45 14.02 19.97
N TYR A 425 3.35 14.59 20.77
CA TYR A 425 3.85 15.96 20.62
C TYR A 425 5.01 16.05 19.61
N GLU A 426 5.39 14.94 18.97
CA GLU A 426 6.42 14.86 17.93
C GLU A 426 7.80 15.36 18.41
N PHE A 427 8.11 15.16 19.70
CA PHE A 427 9.30 15.67 20.36
C PHE A 427 10.59 15.04 19.82
N ASP A 428 10.55 13.74 19.49
CA ASP A 428 11.70 12.99 18.99
C ASP A 428 11.81 13.04 17.45
N SER A 429 10.67 12.94 16.76
CA SER A 429 10.58 13.05 15.31
C SER A 429 9.13 13.24 14.87
N LYS A 430 8.94 13.75 13.66
CA LYS A 430 7.60 13.88 13.06
C LYS A 430 6.93 12.52 12.86
N ILE A 431 5.64 12.46 13.15
CA ILE A 431 4.78 11.32 12.86
C ILE A 431 4.42 11.34 11.38
N GLU A 432 5.13 10.54 10.61
CA GLU A 432 4.82 10.29 9.20
C GLU A 432 3.69 9.24 9.05
N GLY A 433 2.70 9.52 8.22
CA GLY A 433 1.59 8.62 7.90
C GLY A 433 1.29 8.57 6.39
N PHE A 434 0.09 8.10 6.02
CA PHE A 434 -0.34 8.01 4.62
C PHE A 434 -1.42 9.05 4.30
N GLY A 435 -1.15 9.92 3.34
CA GLY A 435 -2.09 10.91 2.84
C GLY A 435 -2.24 12.18 3.69
N TYR A 436 -2.11 12.11 5.01
CA TYR A 436 -2.09 13.30 5.89
C TYR A 436 -0.68 13.87 6.05
N GLU A 437 -0.58 15.21 6.08
CA GLU A 437 0.63 15.88 6.56
C GLU A 437 0.73 15.79 8.09
N LYS A 438 -0.40 15.99 8.80
CA LYS A 438 -0.55 15.73 10.24
C LYS A 438 -1.82 14.93 10.49
N ASP A 439 -1.69 13.77 11.13
CA ASP A 439 -2.80 12.85 11.33
C ASP A 439 -3.79 13.41 12.38
N PRO A 440 -5.09 13.56 12.04
CA PRO A 440 -6.08 14.14 12.95
C PRO A 440 -6.29 13.30 14.22
N ARG A 441 -5.96 12.00 14.20
CA ARG A 441 -6.09 11.13 15.38
C ARG A 441 -5.19 11.58 16.53
N ILE A 442 -4.07 12.26 16.26
CA ILE A 442 -3.20 12.84 17.29
C ILE A 442 -4.01 13.80 18.17
N GLN A 443 -4.79 14.69 17.54
CA GLN A 443 -5.66 15.63 18.25
C GLN A 443 -6.80 14.91 18.97
N GLU A 444 -7.38 13.85 18.38
CA GLU A 444 -8.41 13.05 19.05
C GLU A 444 -7.88 12.37 20.33
N VAL A 445 -6.62 11.91 20.34
CA VAL A 445 -5.97 11.31 21.52
C VAL A 445 -5.70 12.37 22.61
N LEU A 446 -5.12 13.51 22.21
CA LEU A 446 -4.77 14.61 23.10
C LEU A 446 -6.00 15.42 23.58
N ALA A 447 -7.17 15.25 22.96
CA ALA A 447 -8.39 15.98 23.32
C ALA A 447 -8.72 15.85 24.82
N GLY A 448 -8.92 17.01 25.45
CA GLY A 448 -9.22 17.15 26.88
C GLY A 448 -7.99 17.21 27.80
N ARG A 449 -6.76 17.08 27.27
CA ARG A 449 -5.52 17.26 28.02
C ARG A 449 -5.04 18.70 27.99
N ASP A 450 -4.23 19.07 28.98
CA ASP A 450 -3.56 20.36 29.03
C ASP A 450 -2.10 20.21 28.53
N PRO A 451 -1.73 20.86 27.40
CA PRO A 451 -0.39 20.78 26.87
C PRO A 451 0.70 21.20 27.85
N LYS A 452 0.43 22.14 28.77
CA LYS A 452 1.44 22.58 29.73
C LYS A 452 1.78 21.50 30.75
N ASP A 453 0.79 20.72 31.20
CA ASP A 453 1.03 19.60 32.13
C ASP A 453 1.79 18.47 31.44
N ASP A 454 1.40 18.15 30.20
CA ASP A 454 2.07 17.13 29.40
C ASP A 454 3.54 17.51 29.14
N LEU A 455 3.78 18.74 28.66
CA LEU A 455 5.11 19.18 28.26
C LEU A 455 6.04 19.43 29.46
N SER A 456 5.52 19.97 30.57
CA SER A 456 6.33 20.12 31.79
C SER A 456 6.80 18.75 32.32
N THR A 457 5.99 17.70 32.17
CA THR A 457 6.37 16.32 32.50
C THR A 457 7.44 15.78 31.55
N VAL A 458 7.26 15.98 30.23
CA VAL A 458 8.21 15.52 29.20
C VAL A 458 9.58 16.20 29.35
N ILE A 459 9.59 17.51 29.58
CA ILE A 459 10.79 18.36 29.65
C ILE A 459 11.41 18.37 31.05
N ARG A 460 10.64 17.96 32.06
CA ARG A 460 11.02 17.97 33.48
C ARG A 460 11.34 19.38 33.98
N CYS A 461 10.43 20.32 33.72
CA CYS A 461 10.49 21.70 34.19
C CYS A 461 9.20 22.10 34.91
N SER A 462 9.14 23.31 35.47
CA SER A 462 7.87 23.80 36.03
C SER A 462 6.88 24.14 34.91
N ARG A 463 5.59 24.11 35.24
CA ARG A 463 4.49 24.44 34.30
C ARG A 463 4.58 25.88 33.78
N ASP A 464 5.04 26.78 34.64
CA ASP A 464 5.29 28.21 34.42
C ASP A 464 6.45 28.48 33.45
N GLN A 465 7.38 27.52 33.30
CA GLN A 465 8.45 27.56 32.30
C GLN A 465 8.01 27.05 30.91
N ILE A 466 6.74 26.66 30.75
CA ILE A 466 6.12 26.29 29.47
C ILE A 466 5.22 27.42 28.98
N SER A 467 5.49 27.88 27.75
CA SER A 467 4.65 28.83 27.04
C SER A 467 3.89 28.16 25.89
N THR A 468 2.65 28.58 25.66
CA THR A 468 1.83 28.15 24.50
C THR A 468 1.35 29.33 23.66
N THR A 469 1.64 30.56 24.09
CA THR A 469 1.35 31.79 23.33
C THR A 469 2.60 32.65 23.18
N LYS A 470 2.56 33.56 22.20
CA LYS A 470 3.62 34.54 21.96
C LYS A 470 3.88 35.41 23.20
N GLU A 471 2.82 35.89 23.85
CA GLU A 471 2.93 36.78 25.00
C GLU A 471 3.52 36.09 26.22
N GLU A 472 3.37 34.76 26.33
CA GLU A 472 4.04 33.99 27.38
C GLU A 472 5.50 33.74 27.05
N ALA A 473 5.81 33.38 25.79
CA ALA A 473 7.16 33.09 25.32
C ALA A 473 8.13 34.27 25.56
N LEU A 474 7.62 35.50 25.50
CA LEU A 474 8.39 36.74 25.61
C LEU A 474 8.44 37.33 27.04
N ARG A 475 7.94 36.63 28.07
CA ARG A 475 7.96 37.12 29.48
C ARG A 475 9.32 37.00 30.17
N GLY A 476 10.25 36.28 29.57
CA GLY A 476 11.50 35.85 30.21
C GLY A 476 11.33 34.58 31.04
N GLU A 477 12.45 33.91 31.32
CA GLU A 477 12.54 32.66 32.12
C GLU A 477 11.72 31.47 31.58
N ILE A 478 11.40 31.46 30.28
CA ILE A 478 10.71 30.34 29.62
C ILE A 478 11.75 29.33 29.13
N ARG A 479 11.59 28.06 29.51
CA ARG A 479 12.42 26.96 29.00
C ARG A 479 11.93 26.44 27.66
N TYR A 480 10.62 26.33 27.49
CA TYR A 480 10.06 25.75 26.27
C TYR A 480 8.84 26.49 25.76
N HIS A 481 8.82 26.76 24.47
CA HIS A 481 7.65 27.23 23.75
C HIS A 481 7.04 26.11 22.90
N TYR A 482 5.76 25.83 23.15
CA TYR A 482 5.01 24.87 22.36
C TYR A 482 4.46 25.49 21.09
N GLY A 483 4.88 24.92 19.95
CA GLY A 483 4.44 25.36 18.63
C GLY A 483 5.28 26.48 18.07
N ASN A 484 4.69 27.23 17.15
CA ASN A 484 5.40 28.20 16.33
C ASN A 484 5.40 29.59 16.97
N LEU A 485 6.56 30.26 16.95
CA LEU A 485 6.74 31.61 17.44
C LEU A 485 6.95 32.58 16.27
N ASN A 486 5.90 33.31 15.90
CA ASN A 486 5.98 34.31 14.82
C ASN A 486 6.31 35.71 15.37
N LEU A 487 7.51 36.19 15.02
CA LEU A 487 8.05 37.50 15.38
C LEU A 487 8.41 38.33 14.13
N SER A 488 7.82 38.02 12.97
CA SER A 488 8.09 38.67 11.67
C SER A 488 7.95 40.19 11.67
N GLY A 489 7.14 40.75 12.58
CA GLY A 489 6.94 42.19 12.72
C GLY A 489 8.04 42.94 13.49
N LEU A 490 9.03 42.24 14.08
CA LEU A 490 10.14 42.88 14.77
C LEU A 490 11.15 43.42 13.77
N THR A 491 11.59 44.66 13.99
CA THR A 491 12.65 45.31 13.19
C THR A 491 13.96 45.45 13.96
N THR A 492 13.96 45.14 15.26
CA THR A 492 15.11 45.11 16.16
C THR A 492 14.95 43.95 17.15
N ALA A 493 16.07 43.37 17.59
CA ALA A 493 16.11 42.35 18.64
C ALA A 493 16.42 42.95 20.04
N GLU A 494 16.56 44.28 20.16
CA GLU A 494 16.86 44.92 21.43
C GLU A 494 15.78 44.62 22.49
N GLY A 495 16.22 44.09 23.65
CA GLY A 495 15.34 43.69 24.75
C GLY A 495 14.55 42.41 24.51
N LEU A 496 14.79 41.70 23.41
CA LEU A 496 14.15 40.42 23.11
C LEU A 496 14.73 39.31 24.01
N THR A 497 13.86 38.66 24.78
CA THR A 497 14.21 37.43 25.52
C THR A 497 13.42 36.28 24.93
N LEU A 498 14.11 35.31 24.34
CA LEU A 498 13.51 34.11 23.75
C LEU A 498 13.58 32.92 24.72
N PRO A 499 12.70 31.93 24.55
CA PRO A 499 12.78 30.66 25.27
C PRO A 499 14.10 29.91 25.01
N GLU A 500 14.55 29.07 25.96
CA GLU A 500 15.72 28.18 25.77
C GLU A 500 15.50 27.23 24.57
N THR A 501 14.28 26.71 24.40
CA THR A 501 13.89 25.82 23.29
C THR A 501 12.54 26.21 22.70
N ILE A 502 12.42 26.13 21.37
CA ILE A 502 11.17 26.31 20.63
C ILE A 502 10.81 25.01 19.92
N GLY A 503 9.62 24.46 20.19
CA GLY A 503 9.19 23.20 19.57
C GLY A 503 8.78 23.31 18.10
N GLY A 504 8.37 24.50 17.64
CA GLY A 504 7.97 24.78 16.26
C GLY A 504 8.95 25.69 15.52
N TYR A 505 8.46 26.43 14.52
CA TYR A 505 9.28 27.39 13.80
C TYR A 505 9.46 28.70 14.57
N LEU A 506 10.58 29.39 14.34
CA LEU A 506 10.85 30.76 14.75
C LEU A 506 10.98 31.65 13.51
N ASP A 507 10.09 32.63 13.39
CA ASP A 507 10.08 33.57 12.26
C ASP A 507 10.54 34.96 12.71
N LEU A 508 11.68 35.39 12.20
CA LEU A 508 12.35 36.66 12.49
C LEU A 508 12.67 37.43 11.20
N ILE A 509 11.88 37.22 10.13
CA ILE A 509 12.07 37.85 8.81
C ILE A 509 12.18 39.38 8.84
N GLY A 510 11.64 40.06 9.84
CA GLY A 510 11.70 41.53 9.93
C GLY A 510 13.07 42.09 10.33
N LEU A 511 13.97 41.24 10.85
CA LEU A 511 15.31 41.65 11.25
C LEU A 511 16.25 41.77 10.05
N THR A 512 17.02 42.85 10.02
CA THR A 512 18.05 43.09 8.97
C THR A 512 19.48 42.98 9.51
N THR A 513 19.64 42.99 10.83
CA THR A 513 20.88 42.77 11.58
C THR A 513 20.62 41.80 12.74
N ALA A 514 21.66 41.12 13.23
CA ALA A 514 21.59 40.22 14.38
C ALA A 514 21.98 40.92 15.71
N GLU A 515 22.08 42.25 15.72
CA GLU A 515 22.49 43.01 16.90
C GLU A 515 21.50 42.82 18.06
N GLY A 516 22.01 42.38 19.22
CA GLY A 516 21.19 42.09 20.40
C GLY A 516 20.35 40.81 20.31
N LEU A 517 20.48 40.02 19.24
CA LEU A 517 19.74 38.78 19.05
C LEU A 517 20.42 37.61 19.77
N ALA A 518 19.77 37.07 20.79
CA ALA A 518 20.12 35.78 21.39
C ALA A 518 19.08 34.73 20.95
N LEU A 519 19.49 33.78 20.13
CA LEU A 519 18.64 32.69 19.65
C LEU A 519 18.52 31.56 20.68
N PRO A 520 17.44 30.76 20.64
CA PRO A 520 17.30 29.54 21.43
C PRO A 520 18.44 28.54 21.16
N GLU A 521 18.73 27.67 22.13
CA GLU A 521 19.70 26.57 21.95
C GLU A 521 19.18 25.54 20.94
N THR A 522 17.87 25.31 20.93
CA THR A 522 17.21 24.31 20.07
C THR A 522 15.94 24.87 19.43
N ILE A 523 15.78 24.63 18.13
CA ILE A 523 14.56 24.90 17.38
C ILE A 523 14.10 23.61 16.69
N GLY A 524 12.96 23.07 17.13
CA GLY A 524 12.39 21.84 16.56
C GLY A 524 11.84 22.02 15.14
N GLY A 525 11.44 23.24 14.78
CA GLY A 525 10.99 23.60 13.44
C GLY A 525 12.03 24.39 12.64
N SER A 526 11.53 25.28 11.76
CA SER A 526 12.38 26.12 10.90
C SER A 526 12.79 27.42 11.58
N LEU A 527 13.94 27.98 11.18
CA LEU A 527 14.39 29.32 11.56
C LEU A 527 14.43 30.21 10.30
N ASP A 528 13.61 31.26 10.29
CA ASP A 528 13.57 32.23 9.19
C ASP A 528 14.26 33.54 9.57
N LEU A 529 15.42 33.78 8.98
CA LEU A 529 16.23 34.99 9.13
C LEU A 529 16.55 35.61 7.76
N ARG A 530 15.67 35.39 6.78
CA ARG A 530 15.97 35.63 5.37
C ARG A 530 16.34 37.06 5.00
N CYS A 531 16.01 38.05 5.83
CA CYS A 531 16.32 39.47 5.58
C CYS A 531 17.60 39.96 6.27
N LEU A 532 18.28 39.10 7.05
CA LEU A 532 19.60 39.45 7.57
C LEU A 532 20.56 39.69 6.40
N THR A 533 21.25 40.82 6.44
CA THR A 533 22.20 41.22 5.39
C THR A 533 23.66 40.91 5.77
N THR A 534 23.92 40.72 7.06
CA THR A 534 25.20 40.37 7.66
C THR A 534 24.99 39.33 8.76
N ALA A 535 25.99 38.47 8.97
CA ALA A 535 26.04 37.49 10.06
C ALA A 535 26.72 38.04 11.33
N GLU A 536 27.18 39.29 11.33
CA GLU A 536 27.87 39.89 12.47
C GLU A 536 27.02 39.82 13.75
N GLY A 537 27.58 39.21 14.80
CA GLY A 537 26.90 39.01 16.09
C GLY A 537 25.89 37.85 16.12
N LEU A 538 25.69 37.13 15.02
CA LEU A 538 24.76 35.99 14.95
C LEU A 538 25.41 34.73 15.52
N THR A 539 24.76 34.15 16.54
CA THR A 539 25.05 32.77 16.99
C THR A 539 23.80 31.93 16.73
N LEU A 540 23.94 30.92 15.87
CA LEU A 540 22.83 30.03 15.53
C LEU A 540 22.59 28.97 16.63
N PRO A 541 21.37 28.40 16.71
CA PRO A 541 21.06 27.27 17.58
C PRO A 541 21.99 26.08 17.33
N GLU A 542 22.20 25.24 18.34
CA GLU A 542 22.95 23.98 18.18
C GLU A 542 22.21 23.01 17.24
N THR A 543 20.88 23.01 17.30
CA THR A 543 20.04 22.13 16.49
C THR A 543 18.86 22.86 15.86
N ILE A 544 18.64 22.60 14.56
CA ILE A 544 17.48 23.07 13.80
C ILE A 544 16.83 21.86 13.13
N GLY A 545 15.66 21.47 13.61
CA GLY A 545 14.92 20.31 13.08
C GLY A 545 14.29 20.54 11.71
N GLY A 546 14.07 21.80 11.33
CA GLY A 546 13.48 22.21 10.07
C GLY A 546 14.45 22.94 9.15
N TYR A 547 13.91 23.90 8.41
CA TYR A 547 14.62 24.71 7.41
C TYR A 547 15.37 25.89 8.06
N LEU A 548 16.54 26.26 7.54
CA LEU A 548 17.25 27.49 7.88
C LEU A 548 17.32 28.44 6.67
N ASP A 549 16.68 29.61 6.79
CA ASP A 549 16.67 30.67 5.76
C ASP A 549 17.65 31.80 6.07
N LEU A 550 18.72 31.90 5.28
CA LEU A 550 19.73 32.96 5.38
C LEU A 550 20.01 33.59 4.01
N ARG A 551 19.03 33.56 3.11
CA ARG A 551 19.21 33.90 1.68
C ARG A 551 19.67 35.33 1.37
N CYS A 552 19.55 36.30 2.29
CA CYS A 552 20.05 37.67 2.06
C CYS A 552 21.46 37.90 2.63
N LEU A 553 22.08 36.92 3.29
CA LEU A 553 23.48 37.04 3.67
C LEU A 553 24.35 37.10 2.41
N THR A 554 25.30 38.03 2.40
CA THR A 554 26.23 38.22 1.27
C THR A 554 27.62 37.67 1.54
N THR A 555 27.97 37.44 2.82
CA THR A 555 29.23 36.86 3.31
C THR A 555 28.94 35.71 4.27
N ALA A 556 29.87 34.75 4.37
CA ALA A 556 29.68 33.48 5.08
C ALA A 556 30.27 33.45 6.50
N GLU A 557 30.32 34.58 7.20
CA GLU A 557 30.91 34.71 8.54
C GLU A 557 29.98 34.19 9.66
N VAL A 558 29.47 32.97 9.51
CA VAL A 558 28.54 32.33 10.46
C VAL A 558 28.93 30.88 10.71
N THR A 559 28.89 30.46 11.98
CA THR A 559 28.99 29.05 12.35
C THR A 559 27.61 28.41 12.23
N LEU A 560 27.46 27.49 11.28
CA LEU A 560 26.23 26.71 11.11
C LEU A 560 26.16 25.57 12.15
N PRO A 561 24.95 25.13 12.54
CA PRO A 561 24.79 23.94 13.38
C PRO A 561 25.39 22.69 12.72
N GLU A 562 25.80 21.69 13.53
CA GLU A 562 26.36 20.43 13.01
C GLU A 562 25.37 19.67 12.12
N THR A 563 24.07 19.80 12.40
CA THR A 563 23.00 19.13 11.65
C THR A 563 21.82 20.07 11.39
N ILE A 564 21.24 19.95 10.19
CA ILE A 564 19.99 20.62 9.80
C ILE A 564 19.02 19.56 9.28
N GLY A 565 17.86 19.45 9.92
CA GLY A 565 16.86 18.43 9.57
C GLY A 565 16.11 18.72 8.26
N GLY A 566 16.00 19.99 7.86
CA GLY A 566 15.37 20.45 6.63
C GLY A 566 16.34 21.05 5.62
N ASP A 567 15.85 22.00 4.82
CA ASP A 567 16.66 22.65 3.79
C ASP A 567 17.61 23.72 4.42
N LEU A 568 18.64 24.13 3.69
CA LEU A 568 19.51 25.26 4.03
C LEU A 568 19.60 26.19 2.81
N ASP A 569 19.18 27.45 2.98
CA ASP A 569 19.21 28.46 1.92
C ASP A 569 20.21 29.55 2.24
N LEU A 570 21.28 29.55 1.44
CA LEU A 570 22.38 30.52 1.46
C LEU A 570 22.55 31.13 0.06
N SER A 571 21.45 31.22 -0.71
CA SER A 571 21.48 31.65 -2.11
C SER A 571 21.99 33.08 -2.35
N GLY A 572 22.07 33.91 -1.31
CA GLY A 572 22.65 35.26 -1.37
C GLY A 572 24.18 35.31 -1.31
N LEU A 573 24.84 34.23 -0.86
CA LEU A 573 26.30 34.18 -0.78
C LEU A 573 26.90 34.24 -2.19
N THR A 574 27.88 35.10 -2.37
CA THR A 574 28.60 35.24 -3.65
C THR A 574 29.95 34.53 -3.67
N THR A 575 30.48 34.20 -2.49
CA THR A 575 31.72 33.46 -2.23
C THR A 575 31.51 32.45 -1.09
N ALA A 576 32.26 31.35 -1.10
CA ALA A 576 32.27 30.35 -0.02
C ALA A 576 33.38 30.62 1.03
N GLU A 577 34.12 31.72 0.93
CA GLU A 577 35.15 32.09 1.90
C GLU A 577 34.55 32.22 3.31
N GLY A 578 35.13 31.48 4.27
CA GLY A 578 34.65 31.43 5.66
C GLY A 578 33.46 30.50 5.90
N LEU A 579 32.87 29.91 4.86
CA LEU A 579 31.72 29.01 4.98
C LEU A 579 32.14 27.64 5.51
N THR A 580 31.56 27.21 6.62
CA THR A 580 31.62 25.82 7.09
C THR A 580 30.22 25.24 7.11
N LEU A 581 29.95 24.29 6.21
CA LEU A 581 28.65 23.60 6.10
C LEU A 581 28.53 22.47 7.13
N PRO A 582 27.30 22.12 7.55
CA PRO A 582 27.05 20.92 8.36
C PRO A 582 27.51 19.64 7.64
N GLU A 583 27.86 18.60 8.42
CA GLU A 583 28.21 17.28 7.86
C GLU A 583 27.02 16.65 7.11
N THR A 584 25.79 16.91 7.59
CA THR A 584 24.55 16.36 7.03
C THR A 584 23.45 17.41 6.92
N ILE A 585 22.78 17.44 5.76
CA ILE A 585 21.56 18.21 5.52
C ILE A 585 20.44 17.25 5.13
N GLY A 586 19.37 17.21 5.93
CA GLY A 586 18.22 16.33 5.67
C GLY A 586 17.37 16.76 4.46
N GLY A 587 17.41 18.04 4.10
CA GLY A 587 16.72 18.64 2.96
C GLY A 587 17.64 19.01 1.80
N SER A 588 17.27 20.08 1.09
CA SER A 588 18.02 20.66 -0.02
C SER A 588 19.03 21.71 0.46
N LEU A 589 20.12 21.90 -0.30
CA LEU A 589 21.11 22.94 -0.08
C LEU A 589 21.09 23.93 -1.24
N ASP A 590 20.79 25.20 -0.97
CA ASP A 590 20.82 26.28 -1.96
C ASP A 590 22.03 27.20 -1.76
N LEU A 591 22.95 27.14 -2.72
CA LEU A 591 24.15 27.97 -2.85
C LEU A 591 24.18 28.62 -4.25
N SER A 592 23.01 28.90 -4.81
CA SER A 592 22.87 29.35 -6.20
C SER A 592 23.49 30.72 -6.50
N GLY A 593 23.84 31.52 -5.48
CA GLY A 593 24.54 32.80 -5.65
C GLY A 593 26.05 32.69 -5.84
N LEU A 594 26.68 31.55 -5.50
CA LEU A 594 28.13 31.39 -5.56
C LEU A 594 28.62 31.52 -7.00
N ALA A 595 29.61 32.38 -7.23
CA ALA A 595 30.20 32.56 -8.57
C ALA A 595 31.26 31.49 -8.90
N THR A 596 31.95 30.99 -7.86
CA THR A 596 33.02 30.00 -7.91
C THR A 596 32.87 28.98 -6.76
N ALA A 597 33.49 27.81 -6.88
CA ALA A 597 33.50 26.79 -5.82
C ALA A 597 34.77 26.87 -4.94
N GLU A 598 35.56 27.94 -5.06
CA GLU A 598 36.77 28.12 -4.27
C GLU A 598 36.44 28.20 -2.77
N GLY A 599 37.10 27.37 -1.96
CA GLY A 599 36.84 27.28 -0.52
C GLY A 599 35.57 26.50 -0.14
N LEU A 600 34.78 26.02 -1.10
CA LEU A 600 33.55 25.27 -0.83
C LEU A 600 33.86 23.81 -0.50
N THR A 601 33.47 23.37 0.70
CA THR A 601 33.40 21.96 1.06
C THR A 601 31.94 21.58 1.28
N LEU A 602 31.40 20.70 0.42
CA LEU A 602 30.00 20.27 0.52
C LEU A 602 29.82 19.22 1.63
N PRO A 603 28.60 19.09 2.21
CA PRO A 603 28.26 18.04 3.15
C PRO A 603 28.50 16.63 2.58
N GLU A 604 28.76 15.66 3.44
CA GLU A 604 28.87 14.24 3.02
C GLU A 604 27.53 13.75 2.46
N THR A 605 26.43 14.20 3.07
CA THR A 605 25.06 13.79 2.71
C THR A 605 24.14 14.99 2.54
N ILE A 606 23.43 15.04 1.41
CA ILE A 606 22.33 15.96 1.13
C ILE A 606 21.10 15.11 0.79
N GLY A 607 20.05 15.21 1.62
CA GLY A 607 18.88 14.33 1.52
C GLY A 607 17.95 14.64 0.35
N ARG A 608 18.10 15.80 -0.30
CA ARG A 608 17.31 16.22 -1.48
C ARG A 608 18.19 16.88 -2.55
N ASP A 609 17.93 18.14 -2.88
CA ASP A 609 18.48 18.80 -4.06
C ASP A 609 19.71 19.66 -3.69
N LEU A 610 20.61 19.83 -4.65
CA LEU A 610 21.75 20.74 -4.55
C LEU A 610 21.68 21.79 -5.65
N TYR A 611 21.61 23.07 -5.24
CA TYR A 611 21.55 24.21 -6.16
C TYR A 611 22.87 24.99 -6.17
N LEU A 612 23.55 24.97 -7.31
CA LEU A 612 24.83 25.65 -7.58
C LEU A 612 24.76 26.44 -8.91
N ASN A 613 23.61 27.06 -9.17
CA ASN A 613 23.30 27.70 -10.46
C ASN A 613 24.21 28.89 -10.81
N GLY A 614 24.84 29.53 -9.83
CA GLY A 614 25.72 30.68 -10.05
C GLY A 614 27.11 30.31 -10.54
N LEU A 615 27.55 29.06 -10.33
CA LEU A 615 28.88 28.60 -10.70
C LEU A 615 29.06 28.70 -12.22
N THR A 616 30.10 29.41 -12.66
CA THR A 616 30.41 29.55 -14.09
C THR A 616 31.42 28.51 -14.58
N THR A 617 32.21 27.95 -13.65
CA THR A 617 33.19 26.86 -13.85
C THR A 617 33.04 25.82 -12.72
N ALA A 618 33.50 24.60 -12.95
CA ALA A 618 33.53 23.53 -11.94
C ALA A 618 34.89 23.43 -11.21
N GLU A 619 35.77 24.40 -11.39
CA GLU A 619 37.09 24.40 -10.75
C GLU A 619 36.95 24.47 -9.22
N GLY A 620 37.63 23.57 -8.51
CA GLY A 620 37.54 23.45 -7.05
C GLY A 620 36.28 22.75 -6.53
N LEU A 621 35.30 22.42 -7.39
CA LEU A 621 34.06 21.77 -6.97
C LEU A 621 34.26 20.27 -6.74
N THR A 622 34.02 19.82 -5.51
CA THR A 622 33.92 18.39 -5.17
C THR A 622 32.49 18.08 -4.75
N LEU A 623 31.78 17.28 -5.56
CA LEU A 623 30.42 16.84 -5.27
C LEU A 623 30.42 15.60 -4.35
N PRO A 624 29.37 15.40 -3.53
CA PRO A 624 29.22 14.17 -2.75
C PRO A 624 29.09 12.95 -3.68
N GLU A 625 29.42 11.74 -3.17
CA GLU A 625 29.40 10.50 -3.96
C GLU A 625 28.02 10.17 -4.54
N THR A 626 26.96 10.59 -3.85
CA THR A 626 25.56 10.38 -4.21
C THR A 626 24.74 11.65 -3.98
N ILE A 627 23.79 11.92 -4.87
CA ILE A 627 22.75 12.95 -4.71
C ILE A 627 21.40 12.28 -4.96
N ASP A 628 20.56 12.23 -3.93
CA ASP A 628 19.24 11.58 -3.99
C ASP A 628 18.21 12.41 -4.76
N GLY A 629 18.32 13.74 -4.70
CA GLY A 629 17.45 14.67 -5.42
C GLY A 629 18.08 15.21 -6.71
N ASP A 630 17.74 16.45 -7.02
CA ASP A 630 18.18 17.15 -8.22
C ASP A 630 19.54 17.83 -8.03
N LEU A 631 20.37 17.85 -9.07
CA LEU A 631 21.61 18.62 -9.13
C LEU A 631 21.49 19.75 -10.17
N TYR A 632 21.56 20.99 -9.71
CA TYR A 632 21.43 22.17 -10.55
C TYR A 632 22.76 22.93 -10.70
N LEU A 633 23.36 22.80 -11.88
CA LEU A 633 24.62 23.43 -12.29
C LEU A 633 24.42 24.28 -13.55
N SER A 634 23.29 24.98 -13.63
CA SER A 634 22.84 25.67 -14.84
C SER A 634 23.71 26.88 -15.25
N GLY A 635 24.62 27.34 -14.38
CA GLY A 635 25.57 28.41 -14.69
C GLY A 635 26.80 27.96 -15.47
N LEU A 636 27.13 26.66 -15.42
CA LEU A 636 28.36 26.13 -15.99
C LEU A 636 28.37 26.31 -17.52
N THR A 637 29.44 26.91 -18.03
CA THR A 637 29.62 27.15 -19.47
C THR A 637 30.53 26.10 -20.12
N THR A 638 31.32 25.39 -19.30
CA THR A 638 32.21 24.27 -19.64
C THR A 638 32.07 23.16 -18.60
N ALA A 639 32.36 21.92 -18.98
CA ALA A 639 32.41 20.76 -18.08
C ALA A 639 33.84 20.45 -17.59
N GLU A 640 34.83 21.28 -17.93
CA GLU A 640 36.19 21.12 -17.46
C GLU A 640 36.26 21.13 -15.92
N GLY A 641 36.94 20.13 -15.35
CA GLY A 641 37.06 19.94 -13.90
C GLY A 641 35.82 19.33 -13.22
N LEU A 642 34.69 19.17 -13.92
CA LEU A 642 33.46 18.64 -13.35
C LEU A 642 33.53 17.11 -13.18
N THR A 643 33.45 16.65 -11.94
CA THR A 643 33.26 15.23 -11.62
C THR A 643 31.87 15.02 -11.04
N LEU A 644 30.98 14.37 -11.79
CA LEU A 644 29.63 14.05 -11.35
C LEU A 644 29.59 12.76 -10.51
N PRO A 645 28.66 12.62 -9.55
CA PRO A 645 28.42 11.36 -8.86
C PRO A 645 28.01 10.25 -9.85
N LYS A 646 28.22 8.99 -9.48
CA LYS A 646 27.88 7.83 -10.36
C LYS A 646 26.38 7.75 -10.66
N THR A 647 25.56 8.21 -9.72
CA THR A 647 24.10 8.16 -9.77
C THR A 647 23.51 9.47 -9.28
N ILE A 648 22.47 9.94 -9.95
CA ILE A 648 21.62 11.07 -9.51
C ILE A 648 20.17 10.58 -9.48
N GLY A 649 19.52 10.68 -8.31
CA GLY A 649 18.15 10.22 -8.13
C GLY A 649 17.11 11.13 -8.82
N GLY A 650 17.41 12.43 -8.88
CA GLY A 650 16.57 13.44 -9.53
C GLY A 650 17.09 13.92 -10.89
N ASN A 651 16.85 15.19 -11.18
CA ASN A 651 17.22 15.90 -12.40
C ASN A 651 18.69 16.31 -12.38
N LEU A 652 19.33 16.34 -13.55
CA LEU A 652 20.64 16.97 -13.75
C LEU A 652 20.48 18.14 -14.72
N ASN A 653 20.77 19.36 -14.25
CA ASN A 653 20.68 20.57 -15.06
C ASN A 653 22.05 21.16 -15.36
N LEU A 654 22.47 21.04 -16.62
CA LEU A 654 23.71 21.58 -17.19
C LEU A 654 23.38 22.41 -18.45
N ASN A 655 22.28 23.15 -18.41
CA ASN A 655 21.66 23.73 -19.60
C ASN A 655 22.57 24.68 -20.39
N ARG A 656 23.53 25.38 -19.76
CA ARG A 656 24.41 26.38 -20.41
C ARG A 656 25.68 25.80 -21.01
N LEU A 657 25.95 24.50 -20.87
CA LEU A 657 27.06 23.88 -21.60
C LEU A 657 26.82 24.02 -23.10
N THR A 658 27.83 24.50 -23.82
CA THR A 658 27.77 24.67 -25.29
C THR A 658 28.43 23.51 -26.05
N THR A 659 29.32 22.77 -25.38
CA THR A 659 30.01 21.57 -25.87
C THR A 659 29.96 20.48 -24.78
N ALA A 660 30.14 19.21 -25.18
CA ALA A 660 30.25 18.08 -24.27
C ALA A 660 31.70 17.72 -23.92
N GLU A 661 32.66 18.58 -24.27
CA GLU A 661 34.07 18.34 -24.00
C GLU A 661 34.34 18.27 -22.49
N GLY A 662 35.04 17.22 -22.06
CA GLY A 662 35.32 16.97 -20.64
C GLY A 662 34.12 16.45 -19.83
N LEU A 663 32.92 16.40 -20.40
CA LEU A 663 31.72 15.98 -19.68
C LEU A 663 31.63 14.46 -19.56
N THR A 664 31.66 13.95 -18.34
CA THR A 664 31.34 12.55 -18.03
C THR A 664 30.04 12.49 -17.25
N LEU A 665 28.97 11.98 -17.87
CA LEU A 665 27.65 11.84 -17.25
C LEU A 665 27.54 10.58 -16.37
N PRO A 666 26.68 10.58 -15.34
CA PRO A 666 26.37 9.40 -14.54
C PRO A 666 25.83 8.25 -15.39
N GLU A 667 25.95 7.01 -14.90
CA GLU A 667 25.38 5.84 -15.60
C GLU A 667 23.85 5.90 -15.66
N THR A 668 23.23 6.47 -14.62
CA THR A 668 21.78 6.56 -14.45
C THR A 668 21.36 7.91 -13.89
N ILE A 669 20.30 8.48 -14.47
CA ILE A 669 19.61 9.68 -13.97
C ILE A 669 18.14 9.34 -13.75
N GLY A 670 17.63 9.49 -12.53
CA GLY A 670 16.25 9.15 -12.21
C GLY A 670 15.21 10.18 -12.71
N GLY A 671 15.63 11.43 -12.88
CA GLY A 671 14.82 12.53 -13.42
C GLY A 671 15.16 12.90 -14.87
N ASP A 672 15.13 14.21 -15.11
CA ASP A 672 15.41 14.85 -16.38
C ASP A 672 16.92 15.12 -16.56
N LEU A 673 17.40 15.06 -17.81
CA LEU A 673 18.74 15.55 -18.17
C LEU A 673 18.61 16.77 -19.08
N ASN A 674 19.09 17.93 -18.60
CA ASN A 674 19.00 19.18 -19.34
C ASN A 674 20.38 19.64 -19.86
N LEU A 675 20.54 19.56 -21.18
CA LEU A 675 21.75 19.95 -21.93
C LEU A 675 21.37 20.88 -23.09
N ASN A 676 20.40 21.77 -22.85
CA ASN A 676 19.71 22.51 -23.90
C ASN A 676 20.58 23.43 -24.76
N CYS A 677 21.72 23.92 -24.29
CA CYS A 677 22.60 24.78 -25.09
C CYS A 677 23.70 24.03 -25.84
N LEU A 678 23.79 22.70 -25.74
CA LEU A 678 24.75 21.93 -26.55
C LEU A 678 24.45 22.14 -28.02
N THR A 679 25.44 22.59 -28.78
CA THR A 679 25.28 22.87 -30.22
C THR A 679 25.59 21.67 -31.11
N THR A 680 26.40 20.74 -30.61
CA THR A 680 26.79 19.47 -31.25
C THR A 680 26.75 18.33 -30.22
N ALA A 681 26.64 17.09 -30.70
CA ALA A 681 26.72 15.88 -29.87
C ALA A 681 28.12 15.24 -29.89
N GLU A 682 29.13 15.94 -30.38
CA GLU A 682 30.50 15.44 -30.45
C GLU A 682 31.06 15.24 -29.03
N GLY A 683 31.63 14.05 -28.77
CA GLY A 683 32.15 13.67 -27.45
C GLY A 683 31.08 13.38 -26.39
N LEU A 684 29.78 13.58 -26.69
CA LEU A 684 28.70 13.35 -25.73
C LEU A 684 28.41 11.87 -25.55
N ILE A 685 28.63 11.36 -24.34
CA ILE A 685 28.22 10.01 -23.93
C ILE A 685 27.06 10.14 -22.94
N LEU A 686 25.85 9.81 -23.40
CA LEU A 686 24.65 9.87 -22.56
C LEU A 686 24.58 8.69 -21.56
N PRO A 687 23.87 8.86 -20.43
CA PRO A 687 23.57 7.78 -19.50
C PRO A 687 22.91 6.58 -20.18
N LYS A 688 23.01 5.38 -19.58
CA LYS A 688 22.25 4.21 -20.07
C LYS A 688 20.75 4.42 -19.90
N THR A 689 20.36 5.09 -18.81
CA THR A 689 18.96 5.27 -18.41
C THR A 689 18.71 6.71 -17.97
N ILE A 690 17.64 7.30 -18.52
CA ILE A 690 17.06 8.57 -18.08
C ILE A 690 15.61 8.31 -17.69
N GLY A 691 15.26 8.58 -16.44
CA GLY A 691 13.96 8.20 -15.88
C GLY A 691 12.78 9.04 -16.40
N ARG A 692 13.03 10.24 -16.91
CA ARG A 692 12.03 11.16 -17.46
C ARG A 692 12.46 11.73 -18.82
N ASP A 693 12.72 13.04 -18.91
CA ASP A 693 12.90 13.77 -20.16
C ASP A 693 14.39 14.04 -20.47
N LEU A 694 14.76 14.03 -21.74
CA LEU A 694 16.09 14.43 -22.22
C LEU A 694 15.98 15.69 -23.09
N TYR A 695 16.65 16.76 -22.68
CA TYR A 695 16.60 18.04 -23.37
C TYR A 695 17.92 18.36 -24.09
N LEU A 696 17.87 18.36 -25.42
CA LEU A 696 18.98 18.62 -26.33
C LEU A 696 18.58 19.64 -27.42
N ASN A 697 17.82 20.67 -27.02
CA ASN A 697 17.19 21.59 -27.97
C ASN A 697 18.16 22.44 -28.79
N GLY A 698 19.39 22.65 -28.32
CA GLY A 698 20.41 23.46 -29.00
C GLY A 698 21.13 22.73 -30.12
N LEU A 699 20.98 21.40 -30.22
CA LEU A 699 21.69 20.62 -31.23
C LEU A 699 21.29 21.11 -32.62
N THR A 700 22.29 21.43 -33.43
CA THR A 700 22.10 21.89 -34.81
C THR A 700 22.18 20.74 -35.83
N THR A 701 22.73 19.60 -35.41
CA THR A 701 22.76 18.36 -36.18
C THR A 701 22.69 17.13 -35.27
N ALA A 702 22.18 16.02 -35.81
CA ALA A 702 22.13 14.72 -35.12
C ALA A 702 23.43 13.89 -35.26
N GLU A 703 24.45 14.42 -35.94
CA GLU A 703 25.72 13.72 -36.13
C GLU A 703 26.41 13.42 -34.78
N GLY A 704 26.91 12.19 -34.62
CA GLY A 704 27.54 11.71 -33.38
C GLY A 704 26.58 11.35 -32.23
N LEU A 705 25.30 11.74 -32.31
CA LEU A 705 24.34 11.49 -31.23
C LEU A 705 23.97 10.00 -31.10
N THR A 706 24.31 9.42 -29.95
CA THR A 706 23.88 8.08 -29.55
C THR A 706 22.95 8.19 -28.34
N LEU A 707 21.70 7.73 -28.50
CA LEU A 707 20.68 7.81 -27.44
C LEU A 707 20.84 6.72 -26.38
N PRO A 708 20.38 6.97 -25.13
CA PRO A 708 20.28 5.97 -24.06
C PRO A 708 19.50 4.71 -24.45
N GLU A 709 19.67 3.64 -23.68
CA GLU A 709 18.83 2.44 -23.80
C GLU A 709 17.38 2.76 -23.45
N THR A 710 17.17 3.63 -22.46
CA THR A 710 15.84 4.03 -21.99
C THR A 710 15.75 5.53 -21.69
N ILE A 711 14.68 6.14 -22.18
CA ILE A 711 14.19 7.48 -21.79
C ILE A 711 12.74 7.28 -21.36
N GLY A 712 12.41 7.69 -20.14
CA GLY A 712 11.10 7.39 -19.55
C GLY A 712 9.93 8.16 -20.15
N ARG A 713 10.20 9.31 -20.78
CA ARG A 713 9.21 10.20 -21.37
C ARG A 713 9.70 10.73 -22.73
N ASP A 714 10.02 12.01 -22.83
CA ASP A 714 10.19 12.71 -24.10
C ASP A 714 11.66 13.09 -24.36
N LEU A 715 12.03 13.09 -25.65
CA LEU A 715 13.31 13.60 -26.13
C LEU A 715 13.06 14.90 -26.91
N TYR A 716 13.59 16.02 -26.40
CA TYR A 716 13.43 17.34 -26.99
C TYR A 716 14.64 17.70 -27.87
N LEU A 717 14.38 17.90 -29.17
CA LEU A 717 15.40 18.16 -30.18
C LEU A 717 15.05 19.37 -31.06
N ASN A 718 14.53 20.45 -30.48
CA ASN A 718 13.95 21.58 -31.22
C ASN A 718 14.87 22.24 -32.25
N GLY A 719 16.19 22.22 -32.05
CA GLY A 719 17.17 22.78 -32.97
C GLY A 719 17.42 21.94 -34.24
N LEU A 720 17.04 20.66 -34.24
CA LEU A 720 17.23 19.78 -35.39
C LEU A 720 16.19 20.02 -36.48
N THR A 721 16.61 19.84 -37.73
CA THR A 721 15.69 19.90 -38.87
C THR A 721 14.67 18.77 -38.83
N THR A 722 13.51 18.96 -39.45
CA THR A 722 12.48 17.90 -39.57
C THR A 722 13.05 16.63 -40.21
N ALA A 723 13.95 16.75 -41.18
CA ALA A 723 14.57 15.61 -41.84
C ALA A 723 15.44 14.77 -40.89
N GLU A 724 16.20 15.42 -39.99
CA GLU A 724 17.01 14.73 -38.99
C GLU A 724 16.16 14.09 -37.90
N LYS A 725 15.16 14.81 -37.37
CA LYS A 725 14.18 14.22 -36.43
C LYS A 725 13.55 12.95 -36.99
N GLN A 726 13.15 12.97 -38.27
CA GLN A 726 12.57 11.79 -38.94
C GLN A 726 13.54 10.61 -39.08
N LYS A 727 14.86 10.85 -39.22
CA LYS A 727 15.87 9.78 -39.20
C LYS A 727 15.95 9.12 -37.81
N ILE A 728 15.92 9.93 -36.75
CA ILE A 728 15.95 9.44 -35.36
C ILE A 728 14.66 8.66 -35.05
N ILE A 729 13.48 9.20 -35.40
CA ILE A 729 12.18 8.52 -35.22
C ILE A 729 12.17 7.15 -35.90
N LYS A 730 12.71 7.03 -37.11
CA LYS A 730 12.81 5.72 -37.80
C LYS A 730 13.71 4.72 -37.07
N LYS A 731 14.78 5.19 -36.44
CA LYS A 731 15.73 4.35 -35.69
C LYS A 731 15.20 3.99 -34.30
N TYR A 732 14.40 4.88 -33.69
CA TYR A 732 13.84 4.74 -32.34
C TYR A 732 12.33 5.00 -32.33
N PRO A 733 11.51 4.11 -32.93
CA PRO A 733 10.08 4.36 -33.17
C PRO A 733 9.21 4.38 -31.89
N ASN A 734 9.74 3.89 -30.77
CA ASN A 734 9.03 3.83 -29.49
C ASN A 734 9.28 5.06 -28.61
N LEU A 735 10.16 5.97 -29.03
CA LEU A 735 10.51 7.17 -28.28
C LEU A 735 9.64 8.34 -28.74
N ASN A 736 9.09 9.09 -27.79
CA ASN A 736 8.39 10.34 -28.11
C ASN A 736 9.43 11.45 -28.34
N ILE A 737 9.51 11.97 -29.57
CA ILE A 737 10.50 12.98 -29.97
C ILE A 737 9.77 14.28 -30.29
N VAL A 738 10.14 15.35 -29.59
CA VAL A 738 9.57 16.71 -29.71
C VAL A 738 10.45 17.61 -30.55
#